data_AF-A0A7C7CB52-F1
#
_entry.id   AF-A0A7C7CB52-F1
#
_cell.length_a   1.000
_cell.length_b   1.000
_cell.length_c   1.000
_cell.angle_alpha   90.00
_cell.angle_beta   90.00
_cell.angle_gamma   90.00
#
_symmetry.space_group_name_H-M   'P 1'
#
loop_
_entity.id
_entity.type
_entity.pdbx_description
1 polymer ?
#
loop_
_entity_poly.entity_id
_entity_poly.type
_entity_poly.pdbx_seq_one_letter_code
_entity_poly.pdbx_strand_id
1 'polypeptide(L)'
;MGTPGHMAHPFDVDDIETGEDLVDYINNAVSQLAAGEIAGSVKWDGINTSFKLVTDQDGKKDFRMDRGTNHIESVVGIDAAAAYKKWPSGHGMPPAIEKLLTIFNKALPSIESELKTLGLWDDPTKYFNTEYIEGTSNVQEYGANILAIHGINQFYEKRAQPHAIRKGTSMDRPGAPRPLDSDGKPIKAGGIEIPYSHTALENLIRKVQPHAEQYGFQIFGDVPVEFDEEVELDLEKILEIPIEIQIEPGNVKRASLREWLHMVKHPKDKRITRSDGKSVGALSKDIYMAVLRSATEEGVALSEYLQDPNDINDAINGGIFYHATRLLGQAVKEALTSQAGTLGRHEGVVLRGLEDFLVKFTGDFIVQGLESTHGNHVSENLSRDFTVVISKNREITKSIKDWLTEASEADHKFQRLPEMVYKDILAGTPIVDIVVQENAERTIYNAVMGYVNGLQEEDEFEIDIVDDEQDDPVVDSDYPKTIAVVPGAYKPPHKGHLDMVRKYTEMADEVIVIISKPTKQGRYLPDGREITSADSLKIWNALISDMPNVKVEASKDHASPITAAYDFIGDKGPLNTGDTVILGASTKDDDWKRWLSAEQYVKDGVNLLNPEQTAVSPTMRPSGEPYSSTEFRNALGGALENRAEIADFVGEENVDVVLDALGLSAPIEETSGAGAVAGPAAPLGPTLVRRGPLTPTPKKKKKTKQKEYIDLSLIDEVMKLIIERGITQ
;
A
#
# COMPACT_ATOMS: atom_id res chain seq x y z
N MET A 1 7.61 11.17 0.34
CA MET A 1 7.76 12.06 -0.83
C MET A 1 7.65 13.57 -0.56
N GLY A 2 8.35 14.38 -1.35
CA GLY A 2 8.20 15.85 -1.45
C GLY A 2 7.07 16.28 -2.40
N THR A 3 6.82 17.59 -2.51
CA THR A 3 5.66 18.15 -3.22
C THR A 3 5.50 17.76 -4.70
N PRO A 4 6.58 17.71 -5.51
CA PRO A 4 6.44 17.36 -6.93
C PRO A 4 6.01 15.90 -7.16
N GLY A 5 6.07 15.03 -6.14
CA GLY A 5 5.79 13.61 -6.26
C GLY A 5 6.84 12.86 -7.09
N HIS A 6 6.51 11.63 -7.48
CA HIS A 6 7.28 10.85 -8.45
C HIS A 6 7.25 11.53 -9.83
N MET A 7 8.39 11.58 -10.52
CA MET A 7 8.50 12.13 -11.88
C MET A 7 8.41 11.00 -12.89
N ALA A 8 7.59 11.19 -13.92
CA ALA A 8 7.34 10.17 -14.94
C ALA A 8 8.63 9.67 -15.60
N HIS A 9 8.68 8.37 -15.83
CA HIS A 9 9.66 7.72 -16.70
C HIS A 9 9.13 7.64 -18.13
N PRO A 10 9.99 7.32 -19.13
CA PRO A 10 9.56 7.12 -20.50
C PRO A 10 8.41 6.11 -20.68
N PHE A 11 8.37 5.02 -19.89
CA PHE A 11 7.28 4.06 -19.96
C PHE A 11 5.95 4.57 -19.39
N ASP A 12 5.94 5.69 -18.65
CA ASP A 12 4.72 6.27 -18.07
C ASP A 12 3.96 7.15 -19.07
N VAL A 13 4.51 7.35 -20.26
CA VAL A 13 3.88 8.16 -21.31
C VAL A 13 2.73 7.36 -21.93
N ASP A 14 1.54 7.96 -21.98
CA ASP A 14 0.29 7.30 -22.38
C ASP A 14 0.36 6.60 -23.76
N ASP A 15 1.11 7.17 -24.69
CA ASP A 15 1.29 6.66 -26.06
C ASP A 15 2.21 5.44 -26.15
N ILE A 16 2.84 5.03 -25.04
CA ILE A 16 3.76 3.89 -24.98
C ILE A 16 2.99 2.60 -24.67
N GLU A 17 2.66 1.83 -25.71
CA GLU A 17 1.90 0.59 -25.57
C GLU A 17 2.74 -0.68 -25.78
N THR A 18 3.88 -0.57 -26.44
CA THR A 18 4.77 -1.68 -26.80
C THR A 18 6.23 -1.36 -26.50
N GLY A 19 7.08 -2.40 -26.48
CA GLY A 19 8.52 -2.18 -26.31
C GLY A 19 9.15 -1.39 -27.45
N GLU A 20 8.58 -1.42 -28.65
CA GLU A 20 9.04 -0.61 -29.78
C GLU A 20 8.71 0.88 -29.56
N ASP A 21 7.50 1.19 -29.07
CA ASP A 21 7.12 2.57 -28.77
C ASP A 21 8.08 3.21 -27.75
N LEU A 22 8.53 2.45 -26.75
CA LEU A 22 9.53 2.90 -25.77
C LEU A 22 10.88 3.21 -26.43
N VAL A 23 11.35 2.37 -27.36
CA VAL A 23 12.61 2.58 -28.08
C VAL A 23 12.50 3.81 -28.98
N ASP A 24 11.40 3.94 -29.72
CA ASP A 24 11.13 5.08 -30.60
C ASP A 24 11.05 6.38 -29.79
N TYR A 25 10.40 6.36 -28.63
CA TYR A 25 10.33 7.50 -27.73
C TYR A 25 11.71 7.97 -27.28
N ILE A 26 12.56 7.05 -26.83
CA ILE A 26 13.92 7.39 -26.37
C ILE A 26 14.77 7.92 -27.52
N ASN A 27 14.71 7.29 -28.71
CA ASN A 27 15.41 7.77 -29.90
C ASN A 27 14.95 9.17 -30.31
N ASN A 28 13.64 9.42 -30.29
CA ASN A 28 13.07 10.73 -30.60
C ASN A 28 13.53 11.79 -29.58
N ALA A 29 13.47 11.48 -28.28
CA ALA A 29 13.96 12.36 -27.23
C ALA A 29 15.45 12.71 -27.39
N VAL A 30 16.30 11.71 -27.68
CA VAL A 30 17.73 11.91 -27.96
C VAL A 30 17.93 12.82 -29.18
N SER A 31 17.22 12.55 -30.28
CA SER A 31 17.32 13.35 -31.51
C SER A 31 16.92 14.80 -31.28
N GLN A 32 15.80 15.05 -30.59
CA GLN A 32 15.32 16.40 -30.32
C GLN A 32 16.22 17.14 -29.32
N LEU A 33 16.76 16.43 -28.32
CA LEU A 33 17.71 17.01 -27.37
C LEU A 33 19.01 17.42 -28.08
N ALA A 34 19.54 16.58 -28.97
CA ALA A 34 20.72 16.88 -29.77
C ALA A 34 20.48 18.04 -30.76
N ALA A 35 19.26 18.17 -31.27
CA ALA A 35 18.85 19.28 -32.13
C ALA A 35 18.56 20.59 -31.35
N GLY A 36 18.51 20.54 -30.02
CA GLY A 36 18.11 21.66 -29.17
C GLY A 36 16.63 22.05 -29.31
N GLU A 37 15.79 21.13 -29.79
CA GLU A 37 14.33 21.31 -29.94
C GLU A 37 13.61 21.13 -28.60
N ILE A 38 14.15 20.27 -27.73
CA ILE A 38 13.74 20.12 -26.34
C ILE A 38 14.89 20.48 -25.41
N ALA A 39 14.57 20.79 -24.15
CA ALA A 39 15.56 21.07 -23.12
C ALA A 39 15.73 19.88 -22.18
N GLY A 40 16.97 19.64 -21.74
CA GLY A 40 17.28 18.67 -20.69
C GLY A 40 17.94 19.36 -19.50
N SER A 41 17.66 18.92 -18.28
CA SER A 41 18.35 19.41 -17.09
C SER A 41 18.67 18.33 -16.06
N VAL A 42 19.69 18.57 -15.23
CA VAL A 42 20.14 17.63 -14.21
C VAL A 42 19.03 17.40 -13.18
N LYS A 43 18.66 16.13 -12.99
CA LYS A 43 17.93 15.68 -11.80
C LYS A 43 18.96 15.37 -10.73
N TRP A 44 18.96 16.21 -9.71
CA TRP A 44 19.79 16.06 -8.52
C TRP A 44 19.22 14.94 -7.63
N ASP A 45 20.08 14.37 -6.79
CA ASP A 45 19.71 13.37 -5.79
C ASP A 45 19.84 13.98 -4.38
N GLY A 46 18.77 14.59 -3.88
CA GLY A 46 18.73 15.22 -2.56
C GLY A 46 17.41 15.09 -1.81
N ILE A 47 17.41 15.60 -0.58
CA ILE A 47 16.20 15.70 0.24
C ILE A 47 15.29 16.76 -0.39
N ASN A 48 14.07 16.38 -0.81
CA ASN A 48 13.14 17.35 -1.38
C ASN A 48 12.62 18.34 -0.32
N THR A 49 12.96 19.61 -0.49
CA THR A 49 12.61 20.70 0.42
C THR A 49 11.85 21.82 -0.28
N SER A 50 10.72 21.50 -0.90
CA SER A 50 9.84 22.48 -1.55
C SER A 50 9.38 23.59 -0.58
N PHE A 51 9.63 24.86 -0.92
CA PHE A 51 9.34 25.99 -0.03
C PHE A 51 8.75 27.19 -0.74
N LYS A 52 7.99 28.00 0.00
CA LYS A 52 7.21 29.14 -0.51
C LYS A 52 7.34 30.36 0.37
N LEU A 53 7.03 31.53 -0.17
CA LEU A 53 6.94 32.77 0.60
C LEU A 53 5.53 32.92 1.17
N VAL A 54 5.45 33.15 2.48
CA VAL A 54 4.18 33.34 3.21
C VAL A 54 4.17 34.73 3.80
N THR A 55 2.99 35.32 3.94
CA THR A 55 2.77 36.56 4.70
C THR A 55 2.05 36.18 5.99
N ASP A 56 2.66 36.48 7.13
CA ASP A 56 2.05 36.23 8.43
C ASP A 56 0.93 37.24 8.76
N GLN A 57 0.31 37.06 9.93
CA GLN A 57 -0.81 37.90 10.38
C GLN A 57 -0.41 39.36 10.62
N ASP A 58 0.87 39.63 10.87
CA ASP A 58 1.43 40.96 11.11
C ASP A 58 1.88 41.63 9.79
N GLY A 59 1.69 40.96 8.64
CA GLY A 59 2.09 41.44 7.33
C GLY A 59 3.58 41.23 7.02
N LYS A 60 4.31 40.52 7.88
CA LYS A 60 5.71 40.17 7.65
C LYS A 60 5.80 38.94 6.75
N LYS A 61 6.74 38.96 5.81
CA LYS A 61 6.99 37.83 4.91
C LYS A 61 8.16 36.98 5.38
N ASP A 62 8.01 35.67 5.31
CA ASP A 62 9.08 34.69 5.52
C ASP A 62 8.86 33.44 4.67
N PHE A 63 9.94 32.71 4.42
CA PHE A 63 9.91 31.43 3.72
C PHE A 63 9.50 30.31 4.66
N ARG A 64 8.65 29.42 4.15
CA ARG A 64 8.13 28.23 4.84
C ARG A 64 8.19 27.01 3.92
N MET A 65 8.49 25.85 4.48
CA MET A 65 8.45 24.56 3.78
C MET A 65 6.99 24.13 3.57
N ASP A 66 6.66 23.57 2.42
CA ASP A 66 5.32 23.04 2.11
C ASP A 66 5.47 21.69 1.40
N ARG A 67 4.76 20.66 1.89
CA ARG A 67 4.82 19.28 1.38
C ARG A 67 3.74 18.95 0.35
N GLY A 68 2.90 19.91 -0.03
CA GLY A 68 1.84 19.70 -1.04
C GLY A 68 0.62 18.92 -0.54
N THR A 69 0.55 18.64 0.76
CA THR A 69 -0.57 17.92 1.39
C THR A 69 -1.69 18.85 1.85
N ASN A 70 -2.84 18.30 2.25
CA ASN A 70 -3.92 19.10 2.83
C ASN A 70 -3.80 19.35 4.33
N HIS A 71 -2.75 18.83 4.99
CA HIS A 71 -2.49 19.15 6.39
C HIS A 71 -2.31 20.65 6.60
N ILE A 72 -2.89 21.19 7.66
CA ILE A 72 -2.90 22.64 7.94
C ILE A 72 -1.47 23.20 7.97
N GLU A 73 -0.56 22.51 8.65
CA GLU A 73 0.86 22.91 8.72
C GLU A 73 1.56 22.95 7.35
N SER A 74 1.14 22.10 6.41
CA SER A 74 1.66 22.09 5.05
C SER A 74 1.08 23.27 4.25
N VAL A 75 -0.24 23.46 4.31
CA VAL A 75 -0.94 24.55 3.60
C VAL A 75 -0.53 25.93 4.13
N VAL A 76 -0.37 26.09 5.44
CA VAL A 76 0.11 27.33 6.08
C VAL A 76 1.63 27.49 5.89
N GLY A 77 2.37 26.39 5.92
CA GLY A 77 3.82 26.34 5.79
C GLY A 77 4.53 26.04 7.11
N ILE A 78 5.51 25.13 7.03
CA ILE A 78 6.30 24.60 8.14
C ILE A 78 7.56 25.48 8.31
N ASP A 79 7.77 26.05 9.50
CA ASP A 79 9.05 26.64 9.88
C ASP A 79 9.97 25.62 10.58
N ALA A 80 11.19 26.04 10.90
CA ALA A 80 12.16 25.20 11.60
C ALA A 80 11.61 24.63 12.93
N ALA A 81 10.94 25.46 13.73
CA ALA A 81 10.43 25.03 15.03
C ALA A 81 9.29 23.99 14.90
N ALA A 82 8.42 24.16 13.90
CA ALA A 82 7.39 23.20 13.56
C ALA A 82 8.00 21.91 13.00
N ALA A 83 9.08 22.00 12.21
CA ALA A 83 9.78 20.83 11.68
C ALA A 83 10.34 19.94 12.81
N TYR A 84 11.06 20.51 13.78
CA TYR A 84 11.60 19.72 14.91
C TYR A 84 10.52 19.15 15.85
N LYS A 85 9.29 19.65 15.81
CA LYS A 85 8.16 19.05 16.53
C LYS A 85 7.52 17.91 15.76
N LYS A 86 7.57 17.99 14.43
CA LYS A 86 6.92 17.04 13.53
C LYS A 86 7.73 15.75 13.35
N TRP A 87 9.05 15.87 13.19
CA TRP A 87 9.92 14.72 12.96
C TRP A 87 10.71 14.34 14.22
N PRO A 88 10.99 13.04 14.43
CA PRO A 88 11.78 12.58 15.57
C PRO A 88 13.22 13.11 15.52
N SER A 89 13.88 13.07 16.67
CA SER A 89 15.29 13.44 16.76
C SER A 89 16.15 12.48 15.90
N GLY A 90 17.10 13.04 15.14
CA GLY A 90 17.95 12.28 14.22
C GLY A 90 17.47 12.30 12.76
N HIS A 91 16.21 12.69 12.50
CA HIS A 91 15.69 12.78 11.14
C HIS A 91 16.37 13.91 10.34
N GLY A 92 16.66 13.69 9.04
CA GLY A 92 17.37 14.65 8.17
C GLY A 92 16.56 15.87 7.73
N MET A 93 15.23 15.76 7.64
CA MET A 93 14.35 16.89 7.23
C MET A 93 14.41 18.15 8.12
N PRO A 94 14.29 18.08 9.46
CA PRO A 94 14.37 19.29 10.30
C PRO A 94 15.63 20.15 10.10
N PRO A 95 16.86 19.61 10.12
CA PRO A 95 18.05 20.43 9.88
C PRO A 95 18.13 20.95 8.44
N ALA A 96 17.65 20.19 7.45
CA ALA A 96 17.57 20.65 6.06
C ALA A 96 16.63 21.86 5.91
N ILE A 97 15.41 21.77 6.48
CA ILE A 97 14.43 22.86 6.51
C ILE A 97 15.01 24.08 7.23
N GLU A 98 15.60 23.88 8.41
CA GLU A 98 16.16 24.98 9.19
C GLU A 98 17.23 25.76 8.41
N LYS A 99 18.20 25.05 7.83
CA LYS A 99 19.29 25.68 7.07
C LYS A 99 18.79 26.36 5.81
N LEU A 100 17.96 25.68 5.01
CA LEU A 100 17.36 26.23 3.80
C LEU A 100 16.59 27.52 4.10
N LEU A 101 15.63 27.46 5.03
CA LEU A 101 14.80 28.61 5.36
C LEU A 101 15.64 29.75 5.95
N THR A 102 16.68 29.44 6.74
CA THR A 102 17.57 30.47 7.29
C THR A 102 18.34 31.20 6.18
N ILE A 103 18.88 30.47 5.21
CA ILE A 103 19.61 31.03 4.07
C ILE A 103 18.70 31.98 3.27
N PHE A 104 17.52 31.51 2.87
CA PHE A 104 16.62 32.30 2.04
C PHE A 104 15.98 33.47 2.80
N ASN A 105 15.64 33.31 4.09
CA ASN A 105 15.10 34.41 4.90
C ASN A 105 16.13 35.51 5.16
N LYS A 106 17.43 35.16 5.30
CA LYS A 106 18.51 36.16 5.37
C LYS A 106 18.64 36.95 4.06
N ALA A 107 18.46 36.29 2.92
CA ALA A 107 18.53 36.91 1.60
C ALA A 107 17.28 37.72 1.24
N LEU A 108 16.13 37.45 1.88
CA LEU A 108 14.81 38.01 1.54
C LEU A 108 14.80 39.53 1.26
N PRO A 109 15.46 40.40 2.06
CA PRO A 109 15.49 41.85 1.79
C PRO A 109 16.13 42.24 0.46
N SER A 110 16.96 41.38 -0.13
CA SER A 110 17.70 41.64 -1.37
C SER A 110 17.05 41.04 -2.62
N ILE A 111 16.11 40.10 -2.47
CA ILE A 111 15.53 39.30 -3.57
C ILE A 111 14.06 39.63 -3.87
N GLU A 112 13.50 40.68 -3.25
CA GLU A 112 12.10 41.08 -3.46
C GLU A 112 11.76 41.29 -4.94
N SER A 113 12.62 41.97 -5.70
CA SER A 113 12.39 42.21 -7.14
C SER A 113 12.24 40.91 -7.92
N GLU A 114 13.11 39.93 -7.66
CA GLU A 114 13.11 38.64 -8.33
C GLU A 114 11.89 37.82 -7.93
N LEU A 115 11.54 37.80 -6.64
CA LEU A 115 10.33 37.11 -6.15
C LEU A 115 9.05 37.69 -6.77
N LYS A 116 9.00 39.01 -7.01
CA LYS A 116 7.90 39.65 -7.74
C LYS A 116 7.87 39.22 -9.20
N THR A 117 9.01 39.22 -9.88
CA THR A 117 9.11 38.77 -11.29
C THR A 117 8.78 37.30 -11.46
N LEU A 118 9.17 36.45 -10.51
CA LEU A 118 8.84 35.02 -10.47
C LEU A 118 7.40 34.74 -10.00
N GLY A 119 6.64 35.77 -9.60
CA GLY A 119 5.25 35.65 -9.17
C GLY A 119 5.04 35.05 -7.77
N LEU A 120 6.11 34.87 -6.98
CA LEU A 120 6.09 34.27 -5.65
C LEU A 120 5.76 35.27 -4.53
N TRP A 121 5.92 36.58 -4.79
CA TRP A 121 5.86 37.60 -3.75
C TRP A 121 4.50 37.67 -3.02
N ASP A 122 3.41 37.52 -3.77
CA ASP A 122 2.04 37.64 -3.26
C ASP A 122 1.17 36.41 -3.53
N ASP A 123 1.78 35.29 -3.95
CA ASP A 123 1.06 34.05 -4.24
C ASP A 123 1.71 32.84 -3.52
N PRO A 124 1.18 32.46 -2.34
CA PRO A 124 1.69 31.33 -1.57
C PRO A 124 1.25 29.97 -2.14
N THR A 125 0.58 29.94 -3.30
CA THR A 125 0.36 28.69 -4.05
C THR A 125 1.52 28.36 -4.97
N LYS A 126 2.44 29.30 -5.19
CA LYS A 126 3.69 29.08 -5.93
C LYS A 126 4.84 28.77 -4.97
N TYR A 127 5.75 27.90 -5.39
CA TYR A 127 6.87 27.44 -4.58
C TYR A 127 8.09 27.16 -5.43
N PHE A 128 9.27 27.16 -4.79
CA PHE A 128 10.50 26.67 -5.38
C PHE A 128 10.52 25.15 -5.26
N ASN A 129 10.66 24.45 -6.39
CA ASN A 129 10.97 23.04 -6.38
C ASN A 129 12.47 22.90 -6.07
N THR A 130 12.81 22.36 -4.90
CA THR A 130 14.17 22.42 -4.37
C THR A 130 14.62 21.11 -3.78
N GLU A 131 15.88 20.79 -4.02
CA GLU A 131 16.60 19.71 -3.37
C GLU A 131 17.73 20.23 -2.51
N TYR A 132 17.85 19.58 -1.37
CA TYR A 132 18.84 19.83 -0.34
C TYR A 132 19.81 18.65 -0.27
N ILE A 133 21.10 18.93 -0.45
CA ILE A 133 22.16 17.93 -0.47
C ILE A 133 23.26 18.36 0.51
N GLU A 134 23.53 17.53 1.51
CA GLU A 134 24.59 17.76 2.49
C GLU A 134 25.21 16.43 2.91
N GLY A 135 26.52 16.28 2.73
CA GLY A 135 27.21 14.99 2.94
C GLY A 135 26.66 13.87 2.04
N THR A 136 26.52 12.66 2.58
CA THR A 136 25.86 11.53 1.93
C THR A 136 24.35 11.59 2.18
N SER A 137 23.70 12.65 1.74
CA SER A 137 22.27 12.83 2.01
C SER A 137 21.38 11.80 1.29
N ASN A 138 21.90 11.11 0.26
CA ASN A 138 21.23 10.06 -0.53
C ASN A 138 22.27 9.12 -1.21
N VAL A 139 21.90 8.45 -2.30
CA VAL A 139 22.67 7.43 -3.05
C VAL A 139 23.96 8.02 -3.63
N GLN A 140 23.90 9.25 -4.15
CA GLN A 140 25.06 9.92 -4.72
C GLN A 140 25.74 10.88 -3.72
N GLU A 141 27.05 10.73 -3.53
CA GLU A 141 27.86 11.69 -2.78
C GLU A 141 28.32 12.83 -3.71
N TYR A 142 28.10 14.07 -3.27
CA TYR A 142 28.54 15.27 -3.98
C TYR A 142 29.72 15.91 -3.25
N GLY A 143 30.71 16.41 -4.01
CA GLY A 143 31.91 17.03 -3.44
C GLY A 143 31.67 18.39 -2.74
N ALA A 144 30.43 18.88 -2.74
CA ALA A 144 30.00 20.10 -2.06
C ALA A 144 28.55 19.94 -1.59
N ASN A 145 28.16 20.71 -0.58
CA ASN A 145 26.75 20.80 -0.19
C ASN A 145 26.00 21.64 -1.23
N ILE A 146 24.83 21.19 -1.66
CA ILE A 146 24.09 21.76 -2.78
C ILE A 146 22.66 22.11 -2.36
N LEU A 147 22.22 23.30 -2.79
CA LEU A 147 20.80 23.65 -2.90
C LEU A 147 20.46 23.75 -4.38
N ALA A 148 19.73 22.78 -4.91
CA ALA A 148 19.32 22.78 -6.31
C ALA A 148 17.88 23.28 -6.44
N ILE A 149 17.66 24.35 -7.21
CA ILE A 149 16.33 24.88 -7.52
C ILE A 149 15.98 24.50 -8.95
N HIS A 150 15.21 23.44 -9.12
CA HIS A 150 14.84 22.90 -10.43
C HIS A 150 13.90 23.81 -11.23
N GLY A 151 13.09 24.61 -10.54
CA GLY A 151 12.10 25.46 -11.17
C GLY A 151 11.11 26.08 -10.20
N ILE A 152 10.14 26.80 -10.75
CA ILE A 152 9.00 27.35 -10.02
C ILE A 152 7.77 26.53 -10.34
N ASN A 153 7.12 26.03 -9.30
CA ASN A 153 5.92 25.23 -9.42
C ASN A 153 4.74 25.93 -8.74
N GLN A 154 3.53 25.50 -9.11
CA GLN A 154 2.30 25.91 -8.46
C GLN A 154 1.55 24.67 -7.96
N PHE A 155 1.08 24.69 -6.71
CA PHE A 155 0.25 23.61 -6.18
C PHE A 155 -1.07 23.55 -6.94
N TYR A 156 -1.61 22.34 -7.11
CA TYR A 156 -3.00 22.17 -7.49
C TYR A 156 -3.92 22.32 -6.28
N GLU A 157 -5.13 22.81 -6.53
CA GLU A 157 -6.18 22.79 -5.52
C GLU A 157 -6.50 21.35 -5.10
N LYS A 158 -6.83 21.18 -3.82
CA LYS A 158 -7.23 19.87 -3.28
C LYS A 158 -8.17 20.08 -2.10
N ARG A 159 -9.34 19.43 -2.16
CA ARG A 159 -10.33 19.46 -1.07
C ARG A 159 -9.90 18.50 0.04
N ALA A 160 -9.93 18.99 1.28
CA ALA A 160 -9.68 18.13 2.43
C ALA A 160 -10.94 17.33 2.77
N GLN A 161 -10.72 16.13 3.33
CA GLN A 161 -11.83 15.32 3.80
C GLN A 161 -12.59 16.05 4.91
N PRO A 162 -13.94 16.09 4.89
CA PRO A 162 -14.72 16.83 5.87
C PRO A 162 -14.41 16.45 7.33
N HIS A 163 -14.07 15.18 7.59
CA HIS A 163 -13.71 14.72 8.94
C HIS A 163 -12.36 15.29 9.40
N ALA A 164 -11.37 15.42 8.51
CA ALA A 164 -10.05 15.95 8.82
C ALA A 164 -10.11 17.47 9.07
N ILE A 165 -11.00 18.17 8.36
CA ILE A 165 -11.32 19.58 8.65
C ILE A 165 -11.95 19.71 10.04
N ARG A 166 -12.91 18.86 10.40
CA ARG A 166 -13.54 18.87 11.74
C ARG A 166 -12.56 18.57 12.87
N LYS A 167 -11.59 17.68 12.65
CA LYS A 167 -10.51 17.36 13.60
C LYS A 167 -9.46 18.48 13.70
N GLY A 168 -9.49 19.48 12.81
CA GLY A 168 -8.49 20.54 12.77
C GLY A 168 -7.11 20.07 12.33
N THR A 169 -7.02 18.97 11.58
CA THR A 169 -5.75 18.41 11.08
C THR A 169 -5.47 18.81 9.63
N SER A 170 -6.52 19.07 8.86
CA SER A 170 -6.43 19.41 7.44
C SER A 170 -7.33 20.59 7.06
N MET A 171 -7.01 21.24 5.94
CA MET A 171 -7.81 22.29 5.33
C MET A 171 -7.78 22.18 3.81
N ASP A 172 -8.73 22.81 3.14
CA ASP A 172 -8.70 22.93 1.69
C ASP A 172 -7.42 23.64 1.24
N ARG A 173 -6.70 23.02 0.31
CA ARG A 173 -5.50 23.57 -0.28
C ARG A 173 -5.88 24.47 -1.45
N PRO A 174 -5.51 25.76 -1.43
CA PRO A 174 -5.61 26.61 -2.60
C PRO A 174 -4.53 26.25 -3.63
N GLY A 175 -4.82 26.49 -4.90
CA GLY A 175 -3.90 26.21 -5.99
C GLY A 175 -4.52 26.44 -7.36
N ALA A 176 -3.80 26.05 -8.40
CA ALA A 176 -4.34 25.96 -9.75
C ALA A 176 -5.44 24.89 -9.83
N PRO A 177 -6.42 25.02 -10.74
CA PRO A 177 -7.40 23.96 -10.98
C PRO A 177 -6.72 22.63 -11.28
N ARG A 178 -7.18 21.56 -10.63
CA ARG A 178 -6.62 20.22 -10.83
C ARG A 178 -7.19 19.62 -12.13
N PRO A 179 -6.35 19.26 -13.12
CA PRO A 179 -6.83 18.63 -14.33
C PRO A 179 -7.28 17.19 -14.06
N LEU A 180 -8.02 16.65 -15.02
CA LEU A 180 -8.43 15.25 -15.04
C LEU A 180 -7.51 14.46 -15.97
N ASP A 181 -7.25 13.20 -15.63
CA ASP A 181 -6.60 12.23 -16.50
C ASP A 181 -7.54 11.75 -17.63
N SER A 182 -7.05 10.85 -18.46
CA SER A 182 -7.78 10.25 -19.59
C SER A 182 -9.04 9.48 -19.17
N ASP A 183 -9.08 8.98 -17.93
CA ASP A 183 -10.24 8.34 -17.31
C ASP A 183 -11.26 9.33 -16.71
N GLY A 184 -10.96 10.63 -16.72
CA GLY A 184 -11.77 11.67 -16.10
C GLY A 184 -11.62 11.75 -14.58
N LYS A 185 -10.58 11.16 -14.00
CA LYS A 185 -10.24 11.26 -12.57
C LYS A 185 -9.24 12.39 -12.36
N PRO A 186 -9.24 13.09 -11.20
CA PRO A 186 -8.24 14.12 -10.94
C PRO A 186 -6.82 13.54 -10.92
N ILE A 187 -5.88 14.20 -11.61
CA ILE A 187 -4.49 13.74 -11.63
C ILE A 187 -3.91 13.67 -10.20
N LYS A 188 -3.00 12.73 -9.98
CA LYS A 188 -2.40 12.48 -8.65
C LYS A 188 -1.40 13.55 -8.22
N ALA A 189 -0.75 14.25 -9.16
CA ALA A 189 0.34 15.19 -8.88
C ALA A 189 -0.03 16.30 -7.86
N GLY A 190 0.93 16.70 -7.02
CA GLY A 190 0.74 17.76 -6.02
C GLY A 190 0.69 19.18 -6.60
N GLY A 191 1.30 19.38 -7.76
CA GLY A 191 1.38 20.66 -8.47
C GLY A 191 1.95 20.48 -9.87
N ILE A 192 2.24 21.61 -10.52
CA ILE A 192 2.76 21.68 -11.88
C ILE A 192 3.90 22.70 -11.98
N GLU A 193 4.91 22.43 -12.81
CA GLU A 193 5.91 23.44 -13.17
C GLU A 193 5.23 24.52 -14.02
N ILE A 194 5.41 25.79 -13.65
CA ILE A 194 4.82 26.92 -14.38
C ILE A 194 5.89 27.66 -15.18
N PRO A 195 5.57 28.33 -16.30
CA PRO A 195 6.53 29.20 -16.96
C PRO A 195 7.06 30.29 -16.02
N TYR A 196 8.38 30.45 -15.96
CA TYR A 196 9.05 31.44 -15.12
C TYR A 196 10.20 32.14 -15.86
N SER A 197 10.66 33.27 -15.31
CA SER A 197 11.83 33.98 -15.86
C SER A 197 13.12 33.33 -15.36
N HIS A 198 13.81 32.59 -16.23
CA HIS A 198 15.13 32.00 -15.92
C HIS A 198 16.13 33.07 -15.45
N THR A 199 16.17 34.23 -16.12
CA THR A 199 17.01 35.37 -15.70
C THR A 199 16.68 35.89 -14.30
N ALA A 200 15.40 35.90 -13.90
CA ALA A 200 15.03 36.30 -12.54
C ALA A 200 15.47 35.24 -11.51
N LEU A 201 15.33 33.96 -11.84
CA LEU A 201 15.80 32.86 -11.00
C LEU A 201 17.33 32.89 -10.83
N GLU A 202 18.08 33.06 -11.91
CA GLU A 202 19.55 33.21 -11.88
C GLU A 202 19.99 34.42 -11.02
N ASN A 203 19.31 35.56 -11.17
CA ASN A 203 19.59 36.74 -10.34
C ASN A 203 19.28 36.51 -8.86
N LEU A 204 18.20 35.77 -8.57
CA LEU A 204 17.85 35.38 -7.21
C LEU A 204 18.95 34.49 -6.64
N ILE A 205 19.34 33.44 -7.35
CA ILE A 205 20.41 32.50 -6.97
C ILE A 205 21.70 33.28 -6.66
N ARG A 206 22.13 34.18 -7.57
CA ARG A 206 23.32 35.02 -7.38
C ARG A 206 23.26 35.86 -6.10
N LYS A 207 22.07 36.34 -5.71
CA LYS A 207 21.88 37.14 -4.49
C LYS A 207 21.78 36.29 -3.22
N VAL A 208 21.26 35.07 -3.31
CA VAL A 208 21.19 34.12 -2.17
C VAL A 208 22.54 33.45 -1.92
N GLN A 209 23.35 33.24 -2.97
CA GLN A 209 24.63 32.53 -2.91
C GLN A 209 25.57 32.98 -1.77
N PRO A 210 25.83 34.27 -1.52
CA PRO A 210 26.70 34.70 -0.40
C PRO A 210 26.16 34.34 0.99
N HIS A 211 24.85 34.11 1.12
CA HIS A 211 24.25 33.63 2.36
C HIS A 211 24.39 32.13 2.51
N ALA A 212 24.28 31.37 1.42
CA ALA A 212 24.48 29.91 1.39
C ALA A 212 25.93 29.51 1.66
N GLU A 213 26.90 30.27 1.14
CA GLU A 213 28.34 30.03 1.36
C GLU A 213 28.72 30.05 2.85
N GLN A 214 28.02 30.84 3.68
CA GLN A 214 28.23 30.87 5.13
C GLN A 214 27.91 29.54 5.81
N TYR A 215 27.13 28.69 5.13
CA TYR A 215 26.75 27.34 5.57
C TYR A 215 27.45 26.26 4.73
N GLY A 216 28.39 26.63 3.85
CA GLY A 216 29.09 25.69 2.97
C GLY A 216 28.29 25.21 1.76
N PHE A 217 27.19 25.89 1.41
CA PHE A 217 26.33 25.50 0.28
C PHE A 217 26.67 26.25 -1.01
N GLN A 218 26.59 25.52 -2.12
CA GLN A 218 26.48 26.06 -3.47
C GLN A 218 25.03 25.98 -3.93
N ILE A 219 24.54 27.00 -4.63
CA ILE A 219 23.18 27.01 -5.17
C ILE A 219 23.24 26.81 -6.67
N PHE A 220 22.52 25.80 -7.15
CA PHE A 220 22.29 25.55 -8.57
C PHE A 220 20.85 25.85 -8.93
N GLY A 221 20.63 26.36 -10.14
CA GLY A 221 19.29 26.53 -10.71
C GLY A 221 18.91 25.32 -11.56
N ASP A 222 18.13 25.57 -12.61
CA ASP A 222 17.90 24.61 -13.67
C ASP A 222 19.20 24.42 -14.48
N VAL A 223 19.88 23.29 -14.28
CA VAL A 223 21.21 23.04 -14.85
C VAL A 223 21.08 22.34 -16.19
N PRO A 224 21.31 23.02 -17.32
CA PRO A 224 21.14 22.41 -18.64
C PRO A 224 22.16 21.30 -18.89
N VAL A 225 21.77 20.35 -19.74
CA VAL A 225 22.61 19.25 -20.19
C VAL A 225 22.93 19.39 -21.67
N GLU A 226 24.08 18.88 -22.08
CA GLU A 226 24.49 18.78 -23.48
C GLU A 226 25.19 17.44 -23.73
N PHE A 227 25.22 16.99 -24.99
CA PHE A 227 25.96 15.79 -25.36
C PHE A 227 27.46 16.04 -25.27
N ASP A 228 28.16 15.11 -24.63
CA ASP A 228 29.61 15.13 -24.56
C ASP A 228 30.19 14.71 -25.92
N GLU A 229 30.94 15.62 -26.58
CA GLU A 229 31.55 15.36 -27.90
C GLU A 229 32.56 14.20 -27.86
N GLU A 230 33.07 13.82 -26.68
CA GLU A 230 34.02 12.73 -26.49
C GLU A 230 33.34 11.36 -26.28
N VAL A 231 32.01 11.33 -26.09
CA VAL A 231 31.25 10.11 -25.78
C VAL A 231 30.29 9.77 -26.92
N GLU A 232 30.49 8.61 -27.53
CA GLU A 232 29.58 8.09 -28.55
C GLU A 232 28.38 7.39 -27.91
N LEU A 233 27.17 7.88 -28.17
CA LEU A 233 25.91 7.22 -27.79
C LEU A 233 25.53 6.16 -28.83
N ASP A 234 25.58 4.89 -28.44
CA ASP A 234 25.17 3.76 -29.27
C ASP A 234 24.08 2.94 -28.57
N LEU A 235 22.82 3.32 -28.82
CA LEU A 235 21.65 2.61 -28.29
C LEU A 235 21.47 1.23 -28.94
N GLU A 236 21.94 1.04 -30.18
CA GLU A 236 21.84 -0.25 -30.88
C GLU A 236 22.64 -1.32 -30.15
N LYS A 237 23.83 -0.98 -29.64
CA LYS A 237 24.63 -1.88 -28.81
C LYS A 237 23.91 -2.28 -27.51
N ILE A 238 23.15 -1.37 -26.91
CA ILE A 238 22.38 -1.64 -25.68
C ILE A 238 21.24 -2.61 -25.97
N LEU A 239 20.56 -2.44 -27.10
CA LEU A 239 19.48 -3.32 -27.55
C LEU A 239 19.95 -4.76 -27.82
N GLU A 240 21.25 -4.98 -28.08
CA GLU A 240 21.84 -6.32 -28.25
C GLU A 240 22.28 -6.99 -26.94
N ILE A 241 22.10 -6.35 -25.77
CA ILE A 241 22.45 -6.94 -24.47
C ILE A 241 21.59 -8.19 -24.23
N PRO A 242 22.19 -9.37 -23.94
CA PRO A 242 21.44 -10.59 -23.66
C PRO A 242 20.79 -10.53 -22.28
N ILE A 243 19.52 -10.92 -22.20
CA ILE A 243 18.74 -11.02 -20.97
C ILE A 243 18.26 -12.46 -20.83
N GLU A 244 18.50 -13.03 -19.65
CA GLU A 244 18.08 -14.36 -19.26
C GLU A 244 16.96 -14.27 -18.22
N ILE A 245 15.84 -14.96 -18.46
CA ILE A 245 14.68 -15.00 -17.57
C ILE A 245 14.31 -16.46 -17.34
N GLN A 246 14.20 -16.85 -16.08
CA GLN A 246 13.77 -18.20 -15.69
C GLN A 246 12.27 -18.21 -15.37
N ILE A 247 11.49 -18.81 -16.26
CA ILE A 247 10.03 -18.87 -16.10
C ILE A 247 9.65 -19.99 -15.12
N GLU A 248 10.16 -21.19 -15.37
CA GLU A 248 10.01 -22.37 -14.52
C GLU A 248 11.38 -22.88 -14.08
N PRO A 249 11.50 -23.62 -12.97
CA PRO A 249 12.75 -24.23 -12.54
C PRO A 249 13.48 -24.98 -13.68
N GLY A 250 14.68 -24.52 -14.04
CA GLY A 250 15.49 -25.10 -15.10
C GLY A 250 15.09 -24.73 -16.53
N ASN A 251 14.06 -23.91 -16.73
CA ASN A 251 13.63 -23.38 -18.02
C ASN A 251 14.02 -21.89 -18.15
N VAL A 252 15.27 -21.67 -18.56
CA VAL A 252 15.82 -20.33 -18.79
C VAL A 252 15.61 -19.94 -20.25
N LYS A 253 14.89 -18.84 -20.48
CA LYS A 253 14.76 -18.21 -21.79
C LYS A 253 15.79 -17.10 -21.94
N ARG A 254 16.55 -17.14 -23.04
CA ARG A 254 17.57 -16.15 -23.38
C ARG A 254 17.21 -15.47 -24.69
N ALA A 255 17.24 -14.15 -24.69
CA ALA A 255 17.02 -13.30 -25.86
C ALA A 255 17.73 -11.95 -25.64
N SER A 256 18.01 -11.20 -26.71
CA SER A 256 18.49 -9.82 -26.56
C SER A 256 17.40 -8.90 -26.02
N LEU A 257 17.79 -7.73 -25.49
CA LEU A 257 16.84 -6.70 -25.06
C LEU A 257 15.87 -6.33 -26.20
N ARG A 258 16.37 -6.20 -27.44
CA ARG A 258 15.56 -5.96 -28.64
C ARG A 258 14.50 -7.04 -28.84
N GLU A 259 14.92 -8.30 -28.82
CA GLU A 259 14.01 -9.43 -29.02
C GLU A 259 12.93 -9.48 -27.94
N TRP A 260 13.30 -9.19 -26.68
CA TRP A 260 12.32 -9.05 -25.60
C TRP A 260 11.36 -7.89 -25.82
N LEU A 261 11.84 -6.72 -26.22
CA LEU A 261 11.03 -5.53 -26.48
C LEU A 261 10.00 -5.75 -27.61
N HIS A 262 10.35 -6.51 -28.65
CA HIS A 262 9.40 -6.91 -29.69
C HIS A 262 8.26 -7.82 -29.20
N MET A 263 8.44 -8.51 -28.06
CA MET A 263 7.46 -9.47 -27.54
C MET A 263 6.54 -8.87 -26.46
N VAL A 264 6.99 -7.84 -25.75
CA VAL A 264 6.29 -7.30 -24.58
C VAL A 264 5.27 -6.22 -24.94
N LYS A 265 4.24 -6.11 -24.10
CA LYS A 265 3.24 -5.05 -24.16
C LYS A 265 3.19 -4.33 -22.83
N HIS A 266 2.93 -3.03 -22.86
CA HIS A 266 2.85 -2.24 -21.65
C HIS A 266 1.76 -2.82 -20.72
N PRO A 267 2.08 -3.19 -19.47
CA PRO A 267 1.10 -3.84 -18.60
C PRO A 267 0.06 -2.85 -18.03
N LYS A 268 0.25 -1.53 -18.20
CA LYS A 268 -0.62 -0.47 -17.66
C LYS A 268 -0.84 -0.70 -16.14
N ASP A 269 -2.04 -0.46 -15.63
CA ASP A 269 -2.38 -0.61 -14.21
C ASP A 269 -2.60 -2.06 -13.74
N LYS A 270 -2.14 -3.06 -14.51
CA LYS A 270 -2.33 -4.46 -14.12
C LYS A 270 -1.59 -4.75 -12.83
N ARG A 271 -2.26 -5.50 -11.95
CA ARG A 271 -1.69 -6.02 -10.71
C ARG A 271 -1.46 -7.51 -10.84
N ILE A 272 -0.39 -7.98 -10.21
CA ILE A 272 -0.05 -9.40 -10.12
C ILE A 272 0.08 -9.83 -8.67
N THR A 273 -0.13 -11.12 -8.40
CA THR A 273 -0.11 -11.65 -7.03
C THR A 273 1.11 -12.53 -6.81
N ARG A 274 1.90 -12.20 -5.79
CA ARG A 274 3.05 -12.98 -5.33
C ARG A 274 2.61 -14.26 -4.64
N SER A 275 3.50 -15.24 -4.54
CA SER A 275 3.24 -16.53 -3.89
C SER A 275 2.94 -16.42 -2.38
N ASP A 276 3.30 -15.31 -1.74
CA ASP A 276 2.92 -14.94 -0.36
C ASP A 276 1.51 -14.31 -0.25
N GLY A 277 0.82 -14.09 -1.37
CA GLY A 277 -0.50 -13.49 -1.46
C GLY A 277 -0.51 -11.96 -1.58
N LYS A 278 0.65 -11.29 -1.58
CA LYS A 278 0.73 -9.83 -1.76
C LYS A 278 0.45 -9.45 -3.21
N SER A 279 -0.45 -8.49 -3.42
CA SER A 279 -0.76 -7.92 -4.74
C SER A 279 0.10 -6.69 -5.00
N VAL A 280 0.85 -6.68 -6.10
CA VAL A 280 1.75 -5.61 -6.52
C VAL A 280 1.48 -5.20 -7.97
N GLY A 281 1.87 -3.98 -8.37
CA GLY A 281 1.80 -3.57 -9.78
C GLY A 281 2.70 -4.44 -10.66
N ALA A 282 2.27 -4.74 -11.88
CA ALA A 282 3.10 -5.47 -12.85
C ALA A 282 4.32 -4.63 -13.27
N LEU A 283 4.14 -3.32 -13.38
CA LEU A 283 5.19 -2.33 -13.60
C LEU A 283 5.64 -1.78 -12.23
N SER A 284 6.09 -2.67 -11.36
CA SER A 284 6.69 -2.30 -10.06
C SER A 284 8.17 -2.65 -10.04
N LYS A 285 8.90 -1.97 -9.16
CA LYS A 285 10.31 -2.25 -8.92
C LYS A 285 10.53 -3.66 -8.37
N ASP A 286 9.61 -4.14 -7.53
CA ASP A 286 9.61 -5.50 -6.99
C ASP A 286 9.59 -6.55 -8.10
N ILE A 287 8.62 -6.42 -9.02
CA ILE A 287 8.47 -7.35 -10.15
C ILE A 287 9.63 -7.24 -11.12
N TYR A 288 10.12 -6.03 -11.37
CA TYR A 288 11.35 -5.84 -12.16
C TYR A 288 12.54 -6.61 -11.57
N MET A 289 12.78 -6.50 -10.26
CA MET A 289 13.88 -7.21 -9.61
C MET A 289 13.69 -8.73 -9.63
N ALA A 290 12.45 -9.21 -9.45
CA ALA A 290 12.14 -10.64 -9.56
C ALA A 290 12.44 -11.19 -10.96
N VAL A 291 12.04 -10.46 -12.01
CA VAL A 291 12.34 -10.84 -13.41
C VAL A 291 13.85 -10.87 -13.65
N LEU A 292 14.57 -9.81 -13.28
CA LEU A 292 16.01 -9.69 -13.52
C LEU A 292 16.82 -10.74 -12.75
N ARG A 293 16.40 -11.07 -11.53
CA ARG A 293 17.09 -12.06 -10.69
C ARG A 293 16.67 -13.49 -10.98
N SER A 294 15.59 -13.74 -11.70
CA SER A 294 15.01 -15.09 -11.86
C SER A 294 16.01 -16.15 -12.36
N ALA A 295 16.96 -15.77 -13.22
CA ALA A 295 17.97 -16.67 -13.79
C ALA A 295 19.35 -16.61 -13.08
N THR A 296 19.47 -15.92 -11.94
CA THR A 296 20.72 -15.88 -11.16
C THR A 296 20.80 -17.05 -10.17
N GLU A 297 21.98 -17.29 -9.58
CA GLU A 297 22.18 -18.38 -8.60
C GLU A 297 21.31 -18.20 -7.33
N GLU A 298 21.05 -16.96 -6.94
CA GLU A 298 20.20 -16.59 -5.80
C GLU A 298 18.73 -16.33 -6.22
N GLY A 299 18.45 -16.49 -7.51
CA GLY A 299 17.16 -16.23 -8.14
C GLY A 299 16.10 -17.29 -7.85
N VAL A 300 14.84 -16.87 -7.92
CA VAL A 300 13.68 -17.77 -7.89
C VAL A 300 12.97 -17.69 -9.24
N ALA A 301 12.55 -18.84 -9.78
CA ALA A 301 11.81 -18.87 -11.04
C ALA A 301 10.48 -18.10 -10.91
N LEU A 302 10.05 -17.42 -11.97
CA LEU A 302 8.81 -16.61 -11.90
C LEU A 302 7.58 -17.43 -11.52
N SER A 303 7.49 -18.70 -11.91
CA SER A 303 6.41 -19.61 -11.52
C SER A 303 6.37 -19.93 -10.02
N GLU A 304 7.47 -19.76 -9.31
CA GLU A 304 7.57 -19.95 -7.84
C GLU A 304 7.42 -18.62 -7.10
N TYR A 305 7.79 -17.51 -7.75
CA TYR A 305 7.61 -16.16 -7.22
C TYR A 305 6.15 -15.70 -7.25
N LEU A 306 5.41 -16.08 -8.29
CA LEU A 306 4.03 -15.65 -8.54
C LEU A 306 3.03 -16.73 -8.13
N GLN A 307 1.86 -16.30 -7.68
CA GLN A 307 0.77 -17.20 -7.30
C GLN A 307 0.02 -17.75 -8.51
N ASP A 308 -0.27 -16.92 -9.51
CA ASP A 308 -0.99 -17.32 -10.73
C ASP A 308 -0.01 -17.41 -11.91
N PRO A 309 0.12 -18.57 -12.58
CA PRO A 309 0.91 -18.69 -13.81
C PRO A 309 0.50 -17.73 -14.93
N ASN A 310 -0.75 -17.23 -14.93
CA ASN A 310 -1.20 -16.23 -15.90
C ASN A 310 -0.50 -14.88 -15.73
N ASP A 311 -0.03 -14.57 -14.52
CA ASP A 311 0.64 -13.30 -14.19
C ASP A 311 2.08 -13.24 -14.73
N ILE A 312 2.67 -14.37 -15.11
CA ILE A 312 4.06 -14.47 -15.60
C ILE A 312 4.31 -13.53 -16.79
N ASN A 313 3.37 -13.48 -17.74
CA ASN A 313 3.53 -12.61 -18.92
C ASN A 313 3.49 -11.13 -18.53
N ASP A 314 2.62 -10.75 -17.59
CA ASP A 314 2.52 -9.37 -17.13
C ASP A 314 3.73 -8.97 -16.27
N ALA A 315 4.29 -9.90 -15.51
CA ALA A 315 5.57 -9.72 -14.83
C ALA A 315 6.72 -9.46 -15.80
N ILE A 316 6.88 -10.32 -16.83
CA ILE A 316 7.91 -10.15 -17.86
C ILE A 316 7.71 -8.82 -18.60
N ASN A 317 6.46 -8.48 -18.94
CA ASN A 317 6.14 -7.20 -19.57
C ASN A 317 6.68 -6.04 -18.74
N GLY A 318 6.24 -5.91 -17.48
CA GLY A 318 6.70 -4.81 -16.63
C GLY A 318 8.21 -4.82 -16.37
N GLY A 319 8.79 -5.99 -16.10
CA GLY A 319 10.22 -6.13 -15.85
C GLY A 319 11.09 -5.74 -17.04
N ILE A 320 10.71 -6.10 -18.27
CA ILE A 320 11.44 -5.70 -19.48
C ILE A 320 11.29 -4.20 -19.75
N PHE A 321 10.11 -3.61 -19.59
CA PHE A 321 9.93 -2.16 -19.72
C PHE A 321 10.82 -1.39 -18.74
N TYR A 322 10.85 -1.79 -17.47
CA TYR A 322 11.76 -1.21 -16.47
C TYR A 322 13.22 -1.38 -16.84
N HIS A 323 13.63 -2.58 -17.26
CA HIS A 323 15.01 -2.86 -17.60
C HIS A 323 15.49 -2.07 -18.83
N ALA A 324 14.62 -1.93 -19.83
CA ALA A 324 14.87 -1.12 -21.02
C ALA A 324 15.04 0.35 -20.67
N THR A 325 14.11 0.91 -19.89
CA THR A 325 14.20 2.29 -19.38
C THR A 325 15.49 2.52 -18.60
N ARG A 326 15.91 1.55 -17.78
CA ARG A 326 17.19 1.60 -17.06
C ARG A 326 18.37 1.62 -18.03
N LEU A 327 18.50 0.62 -18.89
CA LEU A 327 19.69 0.45 -19.73
C LEU A 327 19.83 1.57 -20.78
N LEU A 328 18.75 1.87 -21.49
CA LEU A 328 18.74 2.91 -22.52
C LEU A 328 18.88 4.30 -21.88
N GLY A 329 18.16 4.56 -20.78
CA GLY A 329 18.28 5.82 -20.04
C GLY A 329 19.68 6.02 -19.47
N GLN A 330 20.34 4.97 -18.98
CA GLN A 330 21.72 5.04 -18.49
C GLN A 330 22.70 5.38 -19.62
N ALA A 331 22.58 4.73 -20.78
CA ALA A 331 23.42 5.04 -21.94
C ALA A 331 23.29 6.51 -22.37
N VAL A 332 22.07 7.05 -22.38
CA VAL A 332 21.85 8.48 -22.65
C VAL A 332 22.51 9.35 -21.59
N LYS A 333 22.33 9.05 -20.30
CA LYS A 333 22.97 9.81 -19.20
C LYS A 333 24.50 9.81 -19.28
N GLU A 334 25.10 8.70 -19.67
CA GLU A 334 26.56 8.58 -19.82
C GLU A 334 27.11 9.42 -20.97
N ALA A 335 26.30 9.64 -22.01
CA ALA A 335 26.63 10.51 -23.13
C ALA A 335 26.35 11.99 -22.87
N LEU A 336 25.79 12.36 -21.71
CA LEU A 336 25.46 13.73 -21.35
C LEU A 336 26.40 14.30 -20.29
N THR A 337 26.68 15.59 -20.41
CA THR A 337 27.48 16.39 -19.49
C THR A 337 26.76 17.70 -19.12
N SER A 338 27.25 18.36 -18.06
CA SER A 338 26.75 19.65 -17.60
C SER A 338 27.82 20.38 -16.79
N GLN A 339 27.51 21.57 -16.28
CA GLN A 339 28.38 22.25 -15.29
C GLN A 339 28.58 21.43 -13.99
N ALA A 340 27.73 20.44 -13.72
CA ALA A 340 27.87 19.51 -12.60
C ALA A 340 28.80 18.32 -12.90
N GLY A 341 29.30 18.21 -14.14
CA GLY A 341 30.10 17.09 -14.64
C GLY A 341 29.27 16.08 -15.43
N THR A 342 29.81 14.87 -15.59
CA THR A 342 29.20 13.77 -16.34
C THR A 342 27.97 13.20 -15.61
N LEU A 343 26.90 12.91 -16.35
CA LEU A 343 25.60 12.63 -15.74
C LEU A 343 25.31 11.17 -15.43
N GLY A 344 26.17 10.24 -15.84
CA GLY A 344 26.00 8.80 -15.59
C GLY A 344 25.81 8.43 -14.12
N ARG A 345 26.28 9.26 -13.18
CA ARG A 345 26.15 9.07 -11.72
C ARG A 345 25.07 9.92 -11.05
N HIS A 346 24.44 10.84 -11.76
CA HIS A 346 23.33 11.64 -11.21
C HIS A 346 22.04 10.82 -11.18
N GLU A 347 21.03 11.24 -10.40
CA GLU A 347 19.72 10.55 -10.39
C GLU A 347 19.17 10.42 -11.81
N GLY A 348 19.24 11.50 -12.58
CA GLY A 348 18.74 11.47 -13.95
C GLY A 348 18.85 12.77 -14.72
N VAL A 349 18.17 12.78 -15.85
CA VAL A 349 18.02 13.95 -16.73
C VAL A 349 16.53 14.19 -16.93
N VAL A 350 16.04 15.36 -16.57
CA VAL A 350 14.66 15.81 -16.79
C VAL A 350 14.54 16.39 -18.18
N LEU A 351 13.55 15.94 -18.95
CA LEU A 351 13.22 16.44 -20.29
C LEU A 351 12.06 17.44 -20.22
N ARG A 352 12.15 18.50 -21.03
CA ARG A 352 11.12 19.55 -21.16
C ARG A 352 10.83 19.85 -22.62
N GLY A 353 9.55 19.88 -22.95
CA GLY A 353 9.05 20.24 -24.29
C GLY A 353 8.76 19.05 -25.20
N LEU A 354 9.02 17.83 -24.75
CA LEU A 354 8.59 16.61 -25.44
C LEU A 354 7.15 16.24 -25.08
N GLU A 355 6.84 16.30 -23.78
CA GLU A 355 5.51 16.11 -23.21
C GLU A 355 5.01 17.40 -22.54
N ASP A 356 3.70 17.50 -22.33
CA ASP A 356 3.08 18.57 -21.52
C ASP A 356 3.41 18.42 -20.01
N PHE A 357 4.05 17.32 -19.61
CA PHE A 357 4.54 17.03 -18.27
C PHE A 357 6.03 16.66 -18.28
N LEU A 358 6.65 16.58 -17.10
CA LEU A 358 8.08 16.28 -16.98
C LEU A 358 8.33 14.77 -17.01
N VAL A 359 9.24 14.35 -17.89
CA VAL A 359 9.73 12.96 -18.00
C VAL A 359 11.22 12.92 -17.68
N LYS A 360 11.71 11.87 -17.01
CA LYS A 360 13.14 11.70 -16.69
C LYS A 360 13.78 10.43 -17.21
N PHE A 361 15.00 10.55 -17.73
CA PHE A 361 15.93 9.43 -17.87
C PHE A 361 16.63 9.18 -16.54
N THR A 362 16.29 8.08 -15.87
CA THR A 362 16.82 7.75 -14.52
C THR A 362 18.02 6.80 -14.57
N GLY A 363 18.02 5.85 -15.51
CA GLY A 363 19.15 4.93 -15.67
C GLY A 363 19.40 4.06 -14.44
N ASP A 364 20.67 3.77 -14.15
CA ASP A 364 21.07 2.85 -13.07
C ASP A 364 20.68 3.28 -11.65
N PHE A 365 20.30 4.54 -11.48
CA PHE A 365 19.76 5.02 -10.21
C PHE A 365 18.51 4.23 -9.77
N ILE A 366 17.76 3.65 -10.73
CA ILE A 366 16.65 2.72 -10.47
C ILE A 366 17.12 1.57 -9.56
N VAL A 367 18.31 1.01 -9.76
CA VAL A 367 18.80 -0.13 -8.96
C VAL A 367 19.73 0.29 -7.81
N GLN A 368 20.45 1.41 -7.91
CA GLN A 368 21.36 1.87 -6.84
C GLN A 368 20.61 2.29 -5.56
N GLY A 369 19.37 2.76 -5.67
CA GLY A 369 18.50 2.98 -4.51
C GLY A 369 18.26 1.72 -3.65
N LEU A 370 18.51 0.52 -4.20
CA LEU A 370 18.41 -0.76 -3.48
C LEU A 370 19.69 -1.11 -2.69
N GLU A 371 20.86 -0.68 -3.16
CA GLU A 371 22.14 -0.92 -2.46
C GLU A 371 22.33 0.04 -1.29
N SER A 372 21.86 1.28 -1.41
CA SER A 372 21.91 2.25 -0.29
C SER A 372 21.03 1.86 0.90
N THR A 373 19.95 1.11 0.65
CA THR A 373 19.04 0.60 1.68
C THR A 373 19.50 -0.72 2.32
N HIS A 374 20.51 -1.41 1.77
CA HIS A 374 20.99 -2.71 2.31
C HIS A 374 22.51 -2.80 2.55
N GLY A 375 23.34 -2.00 1.90
CA GLY A 375 24.79 -2.23 1.83
C GLY A 375 25.65 -1.43 2.81
N ASN A 376 25.39 -0.12 2.96
CA ASN A 376 26.28 0.75 3.72
C ASN A 376 26.00 0.75 5.23
N HIS A 377 24.73 0.71 5.64
CA HIS A 377 24.34 0.69 7.06
C HIS A 377 24.68 -0.62 7.79
N VAL A 378 24.58 -1.77 7.11
CA VAL A 378 24.94 -3.08 7.69
C VAL A 378 26.43 -3.16 8.01
N SER A 379 27.29 -2.62 7.13
CA SER A 379 28.75 -2.64 7.34
C SER A 379 29.18 -1.75 8.52
N GLU A 380 28.57 -0.57 8.70
CA GLU A 380 28.78 0.27 9.88
C GLU A 380 28.20 -0.36 11.15
N ASN A 381 27.00 -0.94 11.08
CA ASN A 381 26.34 -1.57 12.23
C ASN A 381 27.11 -2.77 12.76
N LEU A 382 27.67 -3.63 11.89
CA LEU A 382 28.49 -4.78 12.31
C LEU A 382 29.80 -4.37 13.00
N SER A 383 30.28 -3.15 12.74
CA SER A 383 31.49 -2.59 13.37
C SER A 383 31.22 -1.93 14.73
N ARG A 384 29.95 -1.74 15.13
CA ARG A 384 29.59 -1.15 16.43
C ARG A 384 29.89 -2.09 17.59
N ASP A 385 30.24 -1.49 18.73
CA ASP A 385 30.46 -2.20 19.99
C ASP A 385 29.15 -2.59 20.65
N PHE A 386 29.02 -3.86 21.04
CA PHE A 386 27.93 -4.37 21.85
C PHE A 386 28.45 -4.80 23.22
N THR A 387 27.92 -4.18 24.28
CA THR A 387 28.36 -4.40 25.67
C THR A 387 27.35 -5.23 26.42
N VAL A 388 27.83 -6.32 27.04
CA VAL A 388 27.04 -7.17 27.93
C VAL A 388 27.57 -7.02 29.35
N VAL A 389 26.69 -6.64 30.27
CA VAL A 389 27.01 -6.60 31.70
C VAL A 389 26.88 -8.01 32.26
N ILE A 390 27.99 -8.61 32.68
CA ILE A 390 28.02 -9.97 33.23
C ILE A 390 27.64 -9.96 34.71
N SER A 391 28.16 -9.00 35.48
CA SER A 391 27.90 -8.81 36.91
C SER A 391 28.07 -7.34 37.26
N LYS A 392 27.68 -6.91 38.47
CA LYS A 392 27.84 -5.52 38.94
C LYS A 392 29.24 -4.90 38.74
N ASN A 393 30.29 -5.74 38.67
CA ASN A 393 31.69 -5.29 38.53
C ASN A 393 32.37 -5.84 37.27
N ARG A 394 31.62 -6.40 36.32
CA ARG A 394 32.20 -7.01 35.11
C ARG A 394 31.28 -6.86 33.91
N GLU A 395 31.82 -6.26 32.87
CA GLU A 395 31.21 -6.14 31.54
C GLU A 395 32.16 -6.68 30.47
N ILE A 396 31.61 -7.04 29.32
CA ILE A 396 32.36 -7.45 28.14
C ILE A 396 31.84 -6.64 26.96
N THR A 397 32.75 -5.93 26.30
CA THR A 397 32.47 -5.16 25.08
C THR A 397 33.28 -5.76 23.94
N LYS A 398 32.62 -6.03 22.82
CA LYS A 398 33.24 -6.45 21.55
C LYS A 398 32.43 -5.87 20.41
N SER A 399 32.99 -5.87 19.20
CA SER A 399 32.18 -5.55 18.02
C SER A 399 31.08 -6.58 17.83
N ILE A 400 29.95 -6.18 17.24
CA ILE A 400 28.85 -7.09 16.90
C ILE A 400 29.35 -8.23 16.01
N LYS A 401 30.23 -7.93 15.04
CA LYS A 401 30.87 -8.93 14.19
C LYS A 401 31.64 -10.00 14.99
N ASP A 402 32.38 -9.61 16.02
CA ASP A 402 33.15 -10.56 16.84
C ASP A 402 32.21 -11.44 17.66
N TRP A 403 31.13 -10.88 18.21
CA TRP A 403 30.10 -11.65 18.91
C TRP A 403 29.40 -12.68 18.00
N LEU A 404 29.06 -12.30 16.76
CA LEU A 404 28.46 -13.20 15.79
C LEU A 404 29.42 -14.30 15.34
N THR A 405 30.71 -13.97 15.19
CA THR A 405 31.75 -14.95 14.86
C THR A 405 31.86 -16.00 15.96
N GLU A 406 31.91 -15.59 17.23
CA GLU A 406 31.94 -16.52 18.37
C GLU A 406 30.69 -17.40 18.44
N ALA A 407 29.50 -16.83 18.21
CA ALA A 407 28.27 -17.60 18.19
C ALA A 407 28.26 -18.64 17.05
N SER A 408 28.81 -18.30 15.89
CA SER A 408 28.97 -19.23 14.78
C SER A 408 30.00 -20.33 15.07
N GLU A 409 31.13 -20.00 15.68
CA GLU A 409 32.15 -20.98 16.09
C GLU A 409 31.63 -21.95 17.16
N ALA A 410 30.69 -21.50 17.99
CA ALA A 410 30.00 -22.32 18.98
C ALA A 410 28.85 -23.18 18.40
N ASP A 411 28.61 -23.13 17.08
CA ASP A 411 27.45 -23.76 16.41
C ASP A 411 26.11 -23.36 17.05
N HIS A 412 26.01 -22.12 17.53
CA HIS A 412 24.83 -21.63 18.23
C HIS A 412 23.75 -21.21 17.23
N LYS A 413 22.55 -21.77 17.37
CA LYS A 413 21.38 -21.39 16.56
C LYS A 413 20.54 -20.36 17.29
N PHE A 414 20.15 -19.31 16.57
CA PHE A 414 19.31 -18.26 17.11
C PHE A 414 17.99 -18.81 17.66
N GLN A 415 17.64 -18.35 18.86
CA GLN A 415 16.34 -18.55 19.49
C GLN A 415 15.89 -17.24 20.10
N ARG A 416 14.69 -16.78 19.74
CA ARG A 416 14.14 -15.52 20.27
C ARG A 416 14.01 -15.59 21.79
N LEU A 417 14.60 -14.61 22.48
CA LEU A 417 14.49 -14.49 23.93
C LEU A 417 13.10 -13.98 24.32
N PRO A 418 12.60 -14.31 25.53
CA PRO A 418 11.48 -13.61 26.12
C PRO A 418 11.74 -12.09 26.16
N GLU A 419 10.74 -11.29 25.81
CA GLU A 419 10.92 -9.86 25.58
C GLU A 419 11.50 -9.10 26.79
N MET A 420 11.06 -9.45 28.00
CA MET A 420 11.62 -8.88 29.23
C MET A 420 13.11 -9.18 29.41
N VAL A 421 13.54 -10.42 29.13
CA VAL A 421 14.94 -10.84 29.24
C VAL A 421 15.81 -10.09 28.24
N TYR A 422 15.31 -9.91 27.02
CA TYR A 422 16.00 -9.15 25.99
C TYR A 422 16.16 -7.67 26.37
N LYS A 423 15.07 -7.02 26.80
CA LYS A 423 15.07 -5.61 27.25
C LYS A 423 16.00 -5.39 28.45
N ASP A 424 15.99 -6.29 29.42
CA ASP A 424 16.84 -6.20 30.60
C ASP A 424 18.33 -6.23 30.23
N ILE A 425 18.73 -7.08 29.27
CA ILE A 425 20.11 -7.15 28.78
C ILE A 425 20.52 -5.86 28.08
N LEU A 426 19.66 -5.32 27.18
CA LEU A 426 19.92 -4.06 26.49
C LEU A 426 19.99 -2.86 27.44
N ALA A 427 19.23 -2.89 28.54
CA ALA A 427 19.28 -1.87 29.59
C ALA A 427 20.53 -1.99 30.49
N GLY A 428 21.42 -2.97 30.24
CA GLY A 428 22.64 -3.18 31.01
C GLY A 428 22.41 -3.92 32.33
N THR A 429 21.30 -4.65 32.48
CA THR A 429 21.06 -5.47 33.67
C THR A 429 22.07 -6.63 33.69
N PRO A 430 22.72 -6.92 34.83
CA PRO A 430 23.69 -8.00 34.89
C PRO A 430 23.11 -9.36 34.54
N ILE A 431 23.73 -10.09 33.61
CA ILE A 431 23.17 -11.35 33.10
C ILE A 431 22.99 -12.43 34.18
N VAL A 432 23.84 -12.41 35.21
CA VAL A 432 23.73 -13.31 36.38
C VAL A 432 22.48 -13.07 37.21
N ASP A 433 21.84 -11.90 37.09
CA ASP A 433 20.60 -11.56 37.76
C ASP A 433 19.37 -12.00 36.93
N ILE A 434 19.57 -12.35 35.65
CA ILE A 434 18.49 -12.66 34.69
C ILE A 434 18.41 -14.17 34.42
N VAL A 435 19.55 -14.83 34.25
CA VAL A 435 19.62 -16.27 33.91
C VAL A 435 20.68 -17.01 34.73
N VAL A 436 20.46 -18.31 34.92
CA VAL A 436 21.46 -19.20 35.52
C VAL A 436 22.68 -19.34 34.62
N GLN A 437 23.85 -19.60 35.23
CA GLN A 437 25.15 -19.63 34.56
C GLN A 437 25.18 -20.51 33.30
N GLU A 438 24.51 -21.66 33.32
CA GLU A 438 24.46 -22.62 32.22
C GLU A 438 23.76 -22.06 30.96
N ASN A 439 22.89 -21.06 31.11
CA ASN A 439 22.17 -20.42 30.01
C ASN A 439 22.76 -19.07 29.59
N ALA A 440 23.69 -18.52 30.38
CA ALA A 440 24.19 -17.16 30.18
C ALA A 440 24.78 -16.96 28.77
N GLU A 441 25.64 -17.88 28.31
CA GLU A 441 26.28 -17.80 26.99
C GLU A 441 25.26 -17.80 25.84
N ARG A 442 24.31 -18.74 25.86
CA ARG A 442 23.23 -18.81 24.85
C ARG A 442 22.34 -17.57 24.88
N THR A 443 22.07 -17.04 26.08
CA THR A 443 21.29 -15.81 26.25
C THR A 443 22.04 -14.60 25.68
N ILE A 444 23.37 -14.52 25.83
CA ILE A 444 24.18 -13.47 25.20
C ILE A 444 24.10 -13.57 23.69
N TYR A 445 24.34 -14.74 23.11
CA TYR A 445 24.30 -14.92 21.66
C TYR A 445 22.92 -14.63 21.08
N ASN A 446 21.85 -15.07 21.74
CA ASN A 446 20.49 -14.73 21.33
C ASN A 446 20.14 -13.25 21.52
N ALA A 447 20.74 -12.56 22.49
CA ALA A 447 20.56 -11.11 22.64
C ALA A 447 21.32 -10.34 21.57
N VAL A 448 22.55 -10.73 21.22
CA VAL A 448 23.30 -10.10 20.12
C VAL A 448 22.64 -10.39 18.77
N MET A 449 22.32 -11.65 18.49
CA MET A 449 21.59 -12.03 17.27
C MET A 449 20.21 -11.40 17.23
N GLY A 450 19.51 -11.28 18.36
CA GLY A 450 18.25 -10.56 18.46
C GLY A 450 18.40 -9.05 18.25
N TYR A 451 19.53 -8.47 18.65
CA TYR A 451 19.87 -7.07 18.38
C TYR A 451 20.20 -6.85 16.91
N VAL A 452 20.95 -7.75 16.28
CA VAL A 452 21.23 -7.71 14.84
C VAL A 452 19.97 -7.96 14.02
N ASN A 453 19.16 -8.94 14.40
CA ASN A 453 17.87 -9.17 13.77
C ASN A 453 16.91 -8.01 14.05
N GLY A 454 17.02 -7.34 15.20
CA GLY A 454 16.29 -6.12 15.51
C GLY A 454 16.76 -4.90 14.72
N LEU A 455 18.04 -4.82 14.37
CA LEU A 455 18.60 -3.84 13.43
C LEU A 455 18.17 -4.15 11.99
N GLN A 456 18.13 -5.44 11.61
CA GLN A 456 17.55 -5.88 10.33
C GLN A 456 16.04 -5.67 10.30
N GLU A 457 15.34 -5.84 11.43
CA GLU A 457 13.91 -5.53 11.57
C GLU A 457 13.70 -4.02 11.62
N GLU A 458 14.57 -3.18 12.18
CA GLU A 458 14.49 -1.70 12.07
C GLU A 458 14.85 -1.22 10.65
N ASP A 459 15.76 -1.90 9.94
CA ASP A 459 16.06 -1.70 8.51
C ASP A 459 14.92 -2.28 7.61
N GLU A 460 14.15 -3.27 8.07
CA GLU A 460 12.91 -3.78 7.43
C GLU A 460 11.65 -2.98 7.84
N PHE A 461 11.62 -2.34 9.02
CA PHE A 461 10.48 -1.57 9.57
C PHE A 461 10.55 -0.07 9.28
N GLU A 462 11.50 0.36 8.45
CA GLU A 462 11.37 1.61 7.68
C GLU A 462 11.66 1.40 6.19
N ILE A 463 11.29 0.23 5.64
CA ILE A 463 10.92 0.10 4.23
C ILE A 463 9.78 -0.92 4.14
N ASP A 464 8.56 -0.47 4.47
CA ASP A 464 7.51 -0.81 3.52
C ASP A 464 8.10 -0.43 2.15
N ILE A 465 8.30 -1.42 1.27
CA ILE A 465 8.40 -1.13 -0.16
C ILE A 465 6.98 -0.65 -0.53
N VAL A 466 6.67 0.58 -0.10
CA VAL A 466 5.78 1.47 -0.81
C VAL A 466 6.56 1.71 -2.09
N ASP A 467 6.00 1.17 -3.15
CA ASP A 467 6.50 1.22 -4.51
C ASP A 467 6.39 2.68 -4.98
N ASP A 468 7.29 3.53 -4.47
CA ASP A 468 7.33 4.99 -4.65
C ASP A 468 7.60 5.41 -6.11
N GLU A 469 7.79 4.44 -7.02
CA GLU A 469 7.99 4.70 -8.44
C GLU A 469 6.71 4.67 -9.29
N GLN A 470 5.61 4.04 -8.86
CA GLN A 470 4.36 4.07 -9.65
C GLN A 470 3.06 3.87 -8.89
N ASP A 471 3.13 3.40 -7.65
CA ASP A 471 1.95 2.96 -6.91
C ASP A 471 1.92 3.62 -5.53
N ASP A 472 1.93 4.96 -5.53
CA ASP A 472 1.33 5.72 -4.44
C ASP A 472 -0.09 6.12 -4.88
N PRO A 473 -1.11 5.25 -4.73
CA PRO A 473 -2.39 5.82 -4.40
C PRO A 473 -2.16 6.48 -3.04
N VAL A 474 -2.33 7.80 -2.96
CA VAL A 474 -2.61 8.47 -1.69
C VAL A 474 -3.95 7.92 -1.19
N VAL A 475 -3.98 6.66 -0.79
CA VAL A 475 -4.95 6.10 0.13
C VAL A 475 -4.43 6.53 1.47
N ASP A 476 -5.31 7.03 2.33
CA ASP A 476 -5.01 7.37 3.71
C ASP A 476 -4.54 6.14 4.55
N SER A 477 -3.80 5.15 4.00
CA SER A 477 -3.45 3.89 4.69
C SER A 477 -2.54 4.08 5.90
N ASP A 478 -1.79 5.17 5.96
CA ASP A 478 -0.73 5.32 6.96
C ASP A 478 -1.11 6.22 8.13
N TYR A 479 -2.40 6.54 8.27
CA TYR A 479 -2.91 7.25 9.44
C TYR A 479 -3.89 6.38 10.22
N PRO A 480 -3.82 6.41 11.56
CA PRO A 480 -4.81 5.82 12.44
C PRO A 480 -6.26 6.12 12.01
N LYS A 481 -7.01 5.08 11.63
CA LYS A 481 -8.43 5.15 11.27
C LYS A 481 -9.31 4.63 12.39
N THR A 482 -10.54 5.10 12.41
CA THR A 482 -11.60 4.47 13.20
C THR A 482 -12.33 3.44 12.35
N ILE A 483 -12.26 2.16 12.70
CA ILE A 483 -12.85 1.06 11.93
C ILE A 483 -13.94 0.40 12.77
N ALA A 484 -15.16 0.31 12.24
CA ALA A 484 -16.25 -0.42 12.87
C ALA A 484 -16.38 -1.83 12.29
N VAL A 485 -16.13 -2.85 13.11
CA VAL A 485 -16.27 -4.26 12.72
C VAL A 485 -17.65 -4.74 13.17
N VAL A 486 -18.48 -5.14 12.22
CA VAL A 486 -19.88 -5.54 12.43
C VAL A 486 -20.04 -7.00 11.99
N PRO A 487 -19.74 -7.96 12.88
CA PRO A 487 -19.77 -9.38 12.54
C PRO A 487 -21.16 -10.00 12.74
N GLY A 488 -21.52 -10.94 11.87
CA GLY A 488 -22.79 -11.66 12.02
C GLY A 488 -22.93 -12.89 11.14
N ALA A 489 -24.02 -13.62 11.35
CA ALA A 489 -24.39 -14.73 10.47
C ALA A 489 -25.08 -14.24 9.20
N TYR A 490 -25.88 -13.17 9.32
CA TYR A 490 -26.59 -12.49 8.23
C TYR A 490 -27.29 -13.42 7.24
N LYS A 491 -28.00 -14.45 7.72
CA LYS A 491 -28.66 -15.47 6.87
C LYS A 491 -30.18 -15.40 6.99
N PRO A 492 -30.86 -14.45 6.29
CA PRO A 492 -30.31 -13.33 5.49
C PRO A 492 -30.12 -12.02 6.30
N PRO A 493 -29.41 -11.00 5.78
CA PRO A 493 -29.41 -9.66 6.37
C PRO A 493 -30.79 -9.00 6.18
N HIS A 494 -31.09 -7.95 6.95
CA HIS A 494 -32.37 -7.24 6.92
C HIS A 494 -32.17 -5.77 7.32
N LYS A 495 -33.22 -4.96 7.20
CA LYS A 495 -33.22 -3.52 7.45
C LYS A 495 -32.64 -3.12 8.81
N GLY A 496 -32.99 -3.83 9.89
CA GLY A 496 -32.36 -3.59 11.20
C GLY A 496 -30.83 -3.76 11.23
N HIS A 497 -30.26 -4.64 10.40
CA HIS A 497 -28.80 -4.76 10.24
C HIS A 497 -28.25 -3.61 9.39
N LEU A 498 -28.94 -3.25 8.30
CA LEU A 498 -28.54 -2.15 7.43
C LEU A 498 -28.53 -0.81 8.19
N ASP A 499 -29.53 -0.54 9.00
CA ASP A 499 -29.61 0.67 9.82
C ASP A 499 -28.51 0.72 10.90
N MET A 500 -28.16 -0.44 11.46
CA MET A 500 -27.02 -0.54 12.37
C MET A 500 -25.71 -0.19 11.65
N VAL A 501 -25.49 -0.74 10.46
CA VAL A 501 -24.33 -0.42 9.62
C VAL A 501 -24.31 1.07 9.27
N ARG A 502 -25.45 1.66 8.85
CA ARG A 502 -25.58 3.12 8.59
C ARG A 502 -25.15 3.96 9.79
N LYS A 503 -25.58 3.61 11.00
CA LYS A 503 -25.14 4.33 12.21
C LYS A 503 -23.63 4.24 12.43
N TYR A 504 -23.02 3.09 12.15
CA TYR A 504 -21.57 2.94 12.26
C TYR A 504 -20.80 3.71 11.18
N THR A 505 -21.38 3.92 9.98
CA THR A 505 -20.76 4.78 8.96
C THR A 505 -20.66 6.26 9.41
N GLU A 506 -21.45 6.68 10.39
CA GLU A 506 -21.36 8.02 10.98
C GLU A 506 -20.28 8.10 12.08
N MET A 507 -19.89 6.96 12.66
CA MET A 507 -18.98 6.85 13.80
C MET A 507 -17.57 6.39 13.42
N ALA A 508 -17.40 5.76 12.25
CA ALA A 508 -16.17 5.16 11.79
C ALA A 508 -15.79 5.66 10.37
N ASP A 509 -14.49 5.71 10.11
CA ASP A 509 -13.92 6.01 8.79
C ASP A 509 -14.21 4.86 7.81
N GLU A 510 -14.26 3.63 8.32
CA GLU A 510 -14.59 2.42 7.56
C GLU A 510 -15.46 1.47 8.39
N VAL A 511 -16.43 0.81 7.73
CA VAL A 511 -17.26 -0.23 8.36
C VAL A 511 -17.03 -1.57 7.66
N ILE A 512 -16.61 -2.57 8.42
CA ILE A 512 -16.35 -3.92 7.93
C ILE A 512 -17.47 -4.84 8.41
N VAL A 513 -18.28 -5.33 7.48
CA VAL A 513 -19.31 -6.33 7.76
C VAL A 513 -18.76 -7.73 7.51
N ILE A 514 -18.61 -8.52 8.56
CA ILE A 514 -18.05 -9.89 8.46
C ILE A 514 -19.18 -10.92 8.52
N ILE A 515 -19.38 -11.66 7.42
CA ILE A 515 -20.33 -12.77 7.31
C ILE A 515 -19.63 -14.07 7.73
N SER A 516 -20.02 -14.62 8.88
CA SER A 516 -19.49 -15.91 9.36
C SER A 516 -19.81 -17.10 8.45
N LYS A 517 -18.94 -18.12 8.47
CA LYS A 517 -19.12 -19.39 7.76
C LYS A 517 -20.39 -20.13 8.24
N PRO A 518 -21.05 -20.95 7.40
CA PRO A 518 -22.17 -21.77 7.85
C PRO A 518 -21.79 -22.68 9.02
N THR A 519 -22.62 -22.69 10.06
CA THR A 519 -22.50 -23.66 11.16
C THR A 519 -22.91 -25.05 10.68
N LYS A 520 -22.49 -26.11 11.38
CA LYS A 520 -22.87 -27.51 11.06
C LYS A 520 -24.40 -27.75 10.98
N GLN A 521 -25.21 -26.87 11.55
CA GLN A 521 -26.67 -26.96 11.56
C GLN A 521 -27.35 -26.10 10.48
N GLY A 522 -26.61 -25.32 9.67
CA GLY A 522 -27.16 -24.48 8.60
C GLY A 522 -28.16 -23.42 9.06
N ARG A 523 -28.68 -22.64 8.10
CA ARG A 523 -29.86 -21.77 8.27
C ARG A 523 -30.75 -21.97 7.05
N TYR A 524 -31.99 -22.38 7.29
CA TYR A 524 -32.89 -22.83 6.22
C TYR A 524 -34.12 -21.95 6.12
N LEU A 525 -34.60 -21.78 4.89
CA LEU A 525 -35.94 -21.33 4.60
C LEU A 525 -36.97 -22.42 4.93
N PRO A 526 -38.25 -22.08 5.12
CA PRO A 526 -39.31 -23.05 5.42
C PRO A 526 -39.48 -24.17 4.37
N ASP A 527 -39.08 -23.92 3.12
CA ASP A 527 -39.07 -24.89 2.02
C ASP A 527 -37.88 -25.88 2.07
N GLY A 528 -36.97 -25.70 3.02
CA GLY A 528 -35.78 -26.53 3.21
C GLY A 528 -34.53 -26.04 2.47
N ARG A 529 -34.58 -24.92 1.75
CA ARG A 529 -33.40 -24.33 1.10
C ARG A 529 -32.45 -23.72 2.13
N GLU A 530 -31.16 -24.02 2.01
CA GLU A 530 -30.13 -23.38 2.84
C GLU A 530 -29.81 -21.96 2.36
N ILE A 531 -29.61 -21.03 3.29
CA ILE A 531 -29.08 -19.69 3.03
C ILE A 531 -27.58 -19.72 3.30
N THR A 532 -26.79 -19.63 2.23
CA THR A 532 -25.32 -19.70 2.29
C THR A 532 -24.71 -18.32 2.58
N SER A 533 -23.42 -18.29 2.96
CA SER A 533 -22.71 -17.01 3.09
C SER A 533 -22.58 -16.26 1.75
N ALA A 534 -22.59 -16.98 0.61
CA ALA A 534 -22.58 -16.39 -0.72
C ALA A 534 -23.92 -15.68 -1.03
N ASP A 535 -25.05 -16.27 -0.63
CA ASP A 535 -26.36 -15.64 -0.76
C ASP A 535 -26.43 -14.36 0.09
N SER A 536 -25.93 -14.42 1.33
CA SER A 536 -25.84 -13.26 2.22
C SER A 536 -24.97 -12.14 1.65
N LEU A 537 -23.83 -12.48 1.03
CA LEU A 537 -22.92 -11.50 0.42
C LEU A 537 -23.59 -10.79 -0.77
N LYS A 538 -24.29 -11.54 -1.63
CA LYS A 538 -25.06 -10.97 -2.75
C LYS A 538 -26.11 -9.97 -2.26
N ILE A 539 -26.85 -10.32 -1.22
CA ILE A 539 -27.86 -9.43 -0.64
C ILE A 539 -27.21 -8.19 -0.03
N TRP A 540 -26.14 -8.36 0.75
CA TRP A 540 -25.43 -7.22 1.34
C TRP A 540 -24.93 -6.24 0.28
N ASN A 541 -24.28 -6.72 -0.78
CA ASN A 541 -23.76 -5.87 -1.86
C ASN A 541 -24.84 -5.03 -2.54
N ALA A 542 -26.08 -5.53 -2.62
CA ALA A 542 -27.21 -4.74 -3.10
C ALA A 542 -27.63 -3.66 -2.09
N LEU A 543 -27.75 -4.04 -0.80
CA LEU A 543 -28.22 -3.16 0.27
C LEU A 543 -27.27 -1.99 0.60
N ILE A 544 -25.97 -2.13 0.33
CA ILE A 544 -24.95 -1.11 0.65
C ILE A 544 -24.43 -0.36 -0.59
N SER A 545 -25.11 -0.49 -1.73
CA SER A 545 -24.67 0.13 -2.99
C SER A 545 -24.54 1.67 -2.91
N ASP A 546 -25.21 2.31 -1.96
CA ASP A 546 -25.12 3.75 -1.65
C ASP A 546 -24.08 4.11 -0.56
N MET A 547 -23.30 3.15 -0.05
CA MET A 547 -22.38 3.32 1.08
C MET A 547 -20.93 2.96 0.73
N PRO A 548 -20.14 3.89 0.17
CA PRO A 548 -18.79 3.61 -0.32
C PRO A 548 -17.77 3.31 0.80
N ASN A 549 -18.08 3.60 2.07
CA ASN A 549 -17.23 3.32 3.23
C ASN A 549 -17.60 2.02 3.98
N VAL A 550 -18.43 1.17 3.38
CA VAL A 550 -18.79 -0.14 3.93
C VAL A 550 -18.17 -1.22 3.04
N LYS A 551 -17.39 -2.11 3.64
CA LYS A 551 -16.92 -3.35 2.99
C LYS A 551 -17.61 -4.55 3.61
N VAL A 552 -17.94 -5.53 2.78
CA VAL A 552 -18.59 -6.77 3.21
C VAL A 552 -17.73 -7.95 2.79
N GLU A 553 -17.39 -8.79 3.76
CA GLU A 553 -16.56 -9.97 3.51
C GLU A 553 -17.18 -11.23 4.12
N ALA A 554 -16.92 -12.37 3.49
CA ALA A 554 -17.29 -13.67 4.05
C ALA A 554 -16.06 -14.32 4.69
N SER A 555 -16.14 -14.62 5.98
CA SER A 555 -15.07 -15.33 6.70
C SER A 555 -14.90 -16.74 6.13
N LYS A 556 -13.66 -17.05 5.72
CA LYS A 556 -13.29 -18.36 5.14
C LYS A 556 -13.12 -19.44 6.22
N ASP A 557 -12.72 -19.01 7.42
CA ASP A 557 -12.15 -19.90 8.45
C ASP A 557 -13.03 -20.05 9.69
N HIS A 558 -13.91 -19.08 10.00
CA HIS A 558 -14.63 -19.05 11.27
C HIS A 558 -16.16 -19.15 11.11
N ALA A 559 -16.76 -20.15 11.76
CA ALA A 559 -18.21 -20.32 11.86
C ALA A 559 -18.84 -19.46 12.98
N SER A 560 -18.02 -18.84 13.83
CA SER A 560 -18.42 -17.94 14.90
C SER A 560 -18.17 -16.49 14.46
N PRO A 561 -19.19 -15.62 14.41
CA PRO A 561 -19.00 -14.20 14.14
C PRO A 561 -18.06 -13.50 15.11
N ILE A 562 -18.12 -13.87 16.40
CA ILE A 562 -17.26 -13.29 17.44
C ILE A 562 -15.80 -13.63 17.18
N THR A 563 -15.53 -14.90 16.84
CA THR A 563 -14.16 -15.35 16.55
C THR A 563 -13.62 -14.64 15.31
N ALA A 564 -14.43 -14.53 14.25
CA ALA A 564 -14.03 -13.80 13.05
C ALA A 564 -13.68 -12.32 13.32
N ALA A 565 -14.40 -11.66 14.24
CA ALA A 565 -14.06 -10.31 14.65
C ALA A 565 -12.78 -10.26 15.50
N TYR A 566 -12.54 -11.23 16.39
CA TYR A 566 -11.29 -11.32 17.15
C TYR A 566 -10.08 -11.55 16.25
N ASP A 567 -10.20 -12.40 15.24
CA ASP A 567 -9.12 -12.60 14.27
C ASP A 567 -8.86 -11.33 13.45
N PHE A 568 -9.92 -10.55 13.15
CA PHE A 568 -9.79 -9.27 12.45
C PHE A 568 -9.10 -8.18 13.31
N ILE A 569 -9.37 -8.14 14.62
CA ILE A 569 -8.78 -7.11 15.50
C ILE A 569 -7.45 -7.51 16.14
N GLY A 570 -7.07 -8.79 16.04
CA GLY A 570 -5.87 -9.34 16.66
C GLY A 570 -4.62 -9.26 15.80
N ASP A 571 -3.52 -9.86 16.27
CA ASP A 571 -2.18 -9.66 15.70
C ASP A 571 -2.04 -10.00 14.21
N LYS A 572 -2.89 -10.93 13.72
CA LYS A 572 -2.93 -11.37 12.32
C LYS A 572 -3.96 -10.60 11.47
N GLY A 573 -4.70 -9.69 12.11
CA GLY A 573 -5.71 -8.87 11.49
C GLY A 573 -5.12 -7.67 10.74
N PRO A 574 -5.89 -7.05 9.83
CA PRO A 574 -5.40 -6.01 8.93
C PRO A 574 -5.27 -4.63 9.59
N LEU A 575 -5.45 -4.52 10.91
CA LEU A 575 -5.37 -3.24 11.63
C LEU A 575 -3.93 -2.76 11.81
N ASN A 576 -3.74 -1.45 11.70
CA ASN A 576 -2.46 -0.78 11.89
C ASN A 576 -2.30 -0.28 13.35
N THR A 577 -1.06 -0.18 13.81
CA THR A 577 -0.74 0.44 15.10
C THR A 577 -1.28 1.87 15.13
N GLY A 578 -2.04 2.19 16.17
CA GLY A 578 -2.71 3.48 16.35
C GLY A 578 -4.17 3.50 15.92
N ASP A 579 -4.63 2.55 15.09
CA ASP A 579 -6.03 2.45 14.68
C ASP A 579 -6.97 2.37 15.89
N THR A 580 -8.17 2.90 15.73
CA THR A 580 -9.24 2.81 16.71
C THR A 580 -10.33 1.87 16.21
N VAL A 581 -10.73 0.88 17.00
CA VAL A 581 -11.74 -0.10 16.60
C VAL A 581 -13.03 0.03 17.40
N ILE A 582 -14.15 -0.05 16.68
CA ILE A 582 -15.51 -0.16 17.24
C ILE A 582 -15.99 -1.58 16.94
N LEU A 583 -16.38 -2.32 17.98
CA LEU A 583 -17.05 -3.62 17.81
C LEU A 583 -18.55 -3.40 17.77
N GLY A 584 -19.12 -3.56 16.58
CA GLY A 584 -20.53 -3.34 16.32
C GLY A 584 -21.42 -4.25 17.13
N ALA A 585 -22.38 -3.68 17.85
CA ALA A 585 -23.35 -4.41 18.64
C ALA A 585 -24.64 -3.60 18.84
N SER A 586 -25.73 -4.31 19.12
CA SER A 586 -26.99 -3.67 19.51
C SER A 586 -27.06 -3.45 21.03
N THR A 587 -27.84 -2.46 21.46
CA THR A 587 -28.26 -2.36 22.86
C THR A 587 -29.37 -3.37 23.22
N LYS A 588 -29.96 -4.05 22.22
CA LYS A 588 -30.95 -5.11 22.44
C LYS A 588 -30.34 -6.26 23.23
N ASP A 589 -31.04 -6.71 24.29
CA ASP A 589 -30.65 -7.85 25.12
C ASP A 589 -29.20 -7.79 25.64
N ASP A 590 -28.65 -6.56 25.80
CA ASP A 590 -27.25 -6.29 26.12
C ASP A 590 -26.24 -7.02 25.19
N ASP A 591 -26.53 -7.05 23.88
CA ASP A 591 -25.70 -7.75 22.87
C ASP A 591 -24.21 -7.36 22.93
N TRP A 592 -23.93 -6.10 23.26
CA TRP A 592 -22.58 -5.56 23.45
C TRP A 592 -21.76 -6.28 24.52
N LYS A 593 -22.38 -6.96 25.49
CA LYS A 593 -21.67 -7.75 26.51
C LYS A 593 -20.88 -8.92 25.92
N ARG A 594 -21.14 -9.30 24.68
CA ARG A 594 -20.34 -10.29 23.94
C ARG A 594 -18.90 -9.83 23.71
N TRP A 595 -18.65 -8.53 23.79
CA TRP A 595 -17.34 -7.91 23.60
C TRP A 595 -16.56 -7.67 24.90
N LEU A 596 -17.05 -8.12 26.06
CA LEU A 596 -16.35 -7.94 27.35
C LEU A 596 -14.94 -8.56 27.39
N SER A 597 -14.69 -9.53 26.52
CA SER A 597 -13.41 -10.22 26.40
C SER A 597 -12.54 -9.71 25.25
N ALA A 598 -12.99 -8.69 24.51
CA ALA A 598 -12.33 -8.25 23.29
C ALA A 598 -10.94 -7.65 23.53
N GLU A 599 -10.75 -6.94 24.65
CA GLU A 599 -9.50 -6.23 24.97
C GLU A 599 -8.25 -7.14 24.95
N GLN A 600 -8.38 -8.42 25.34
CA GLN A 600 -7.26 -9.37 25.33
C GLN A 600 -6.87 -9.86 23.92
N TYR A 601 -7.71 -9.60 22.92
CA TYR A 601 -7.52 -10.02 21.53
C TYR A 601 -7.19 -8.84 20.62
N VAL A 602 -7.16 -7.61 21.15
CA VAL A 602 -6.81 -6.41 20.36
C VAL A 602 -5.32 -6.43 20.11
N LYS A 603 -4.92 -6.27 18.86
CA LYS A 603 -3.52 -6.11 18.43
C LYS A 603 -2.84 -4.98 19.21
N ASP A 604 -1.59 -5.22 19.62
CA ASP A 604 -0.83 -4.21 20.37
C ASP A 604 -0.77 -2.87 19.62
N GLY A 605 -1.12 -1.80 20.33
CA GLY A 605 -1.16 -0.45 19.79
C GLY A 605 -2.47 -0.05 19.08
N VAL A 606 -3.45 -0.94 18.96
CA VAL A 606 -4.82 -0.60 18.52
C VAL A 606 -5.68 -0.19 19.71
N ASN A 607 -6.47 0.87 19.57
CA ASN A 607 -7.36 1.40 20.59
C ASN A 607 -8.79 0.84 20.43
N LEU A 608 -9.26 0.02 21.37
CA LEU A 608 -10.65 -0.47 21.38
C LEU A 608 -11.58 0.52 22.10
N LEU A 609 -12.59 1.02 21.39
CA LEU A 609 -13.65 1.84 22.00
C LEU A 609 -14.60 0.97 22.84
N ASN A 610 -15.08 1.53 23.94
CA ASN A 610 -15.94 0.84 24.89
C ASN A 610 -17.23 0.32 24.20
N PRO A 611 -17.44 -1.00 24.12
CA PRO A 611 -18.57 -1.58 23.41
C PRO A 611 -19.95 -1.15 23.94
N GLU A 612 -20.08 -0.83 25.22
CA GLU A 612 -21.33 -0.32 25.81
C GLU A 612 -21.64 1.10 25.29
N GLN A 613 -20.62 1.94 25.13
CA GLN A 613 -20.77 3.33 24.67
C GLN A 613 -21.00 3.43 23.17
N THR A 614 -20.52 2.45 22.40
CA THR A 614 -20.67 2.41 20.94
C THR A 614 -21.81 1.51 20.47
N ALA A 615 -22.56 0.88 21.37
CA ALA A 615 -23.71 0.04 21.03
C ALA A 615 -24.86 0.88 20.47
N VAL A 616 -25.53 0.39 19.42
CA VAL A 616 -26.64 1.12 18.77
C VAL A 616 -28.00 0.54 19.11
N SER A 617 -28.99 1.42 19.30
CA SER A 617 -30.38 1.00 19.50
C SER A 617 -30.93 0.30 18.26
N PRO A 618 -31.62 -0.86 18.41
CA PRO A 618 -32.17 -1.61 17.30
C PRO A 618 -33.25 -0.79 16.57
N THR A 619 -33.34 -0.95 15.25
CA THR A 619 -34.49 -0.42 14.50
C THR A 619 -35.75 -1.22 14.86
N MET A 620 -36.81 -0.48 15.16
CA MET A 620 -38.13 -1.03 15.47
C MET A 620 -39.00 -1.09 14.22
N ARG A 621 -39.73 -2.19 14.06
CA ARG A 621 -40.80 -2.33 13.06
C ARG A 621 -41.98 -1.44 13.42
N PRO A 622 -42.88 -1.13 12.47
CA PRO A 622 -44.15 -0.47 12.76
C PRO A 622 -45.01 -1.19 13.82
N SER A 623 -44.82 -2.51 13.97
CA SER A 623 -45.47 -3.32 15.01
C SER A 623 -44.97 -3.07 16.43
N GLY A 624 -43.86 -2.32 16.60
CA GLY A 624 -43.24 -2.06 17.90
C GLY A 624 -42.25 -3.13 18.36
N GLU A 625 -41.93 -4.11 17.50
CA GLU A 625 -40.92 -5.14 17.76
C GLU A 625 -39.68 -4.92 16.87
N PRO A 626 -38.47 -5.26 17.32
CA PRO A 626 -37.26 -5.14 16.50
C PRO A 626 -37.24 -6.16 15.35
N TYR A 627 -36.63 -5.81 14.22
CA TYR A 627 -36.46 -6.73 13.09
C TYR A 627 -35.72 -8.03 13.49
N SER A 628 -36.16 -9.17 12.95
CA SER A 628 -35.65 -10.51 13.27
C SER A 628 -35.38 -11.34 12.00
N SER A 629 -34.17 -11.90 11.87
CA SER A 629 -33.85 -12.84 10.78
C SER A 629 -34.73 -14.10 10.76
N THR A 630 -35.30 -14.51 11.90
CA THR A 630 -36.20 -15.67 11.92
C THR A 630 -37.53 -15.35 11.28
N GLU A 631 -38.11 -14.20 11.59
CA GLU A 631 -39.34 -13.73 10.96
C GLU A 631 -39.12 -13.48 9.47
N PHE A 632 -37.97 -12.91 9.12
CA PHE A 632 -37.65 -12.66 7.73
C PHE A 632 -37.58 -13.97 6.91
N ARG A 633 -36.98 -15.03 7.47
CA ARG A 633 -36.99 -16.36 6.83
C ARG A 633 -38.40 -16.94 6.67
N ASN A 634 -39.28 -16.71 7.64
CA ASN A 634 -40.68 -17.15 7.54
C ASN A 634 -41.42 -16.40 6.41
N ALA A 635 -41.23 -15.08 6.30
CA ALA A 635 -41.79 -14.28 5.22
C ALA A 635 -41.31 -14.78 3.83
N LEU A 636 -40.01 -15.05 3.70
CA LEU A 636 -39.40 -15.59 2.48
C LEU A 636 -39.92 -16.99 2.10
N GLY A 637 -40.40 -17.80 3.07
CA GLY A 637 -41.02 -19.10 2.80
C GLY A 637 -42.34 -19.02 2.01
N GLY A 638 -42.93 -17.83 1.90
CA GLY A 638 -44.11 -17.55 1.08
C GLY A 638 -43.88 -16.40 0.10
N ALA A 639 -42.70 -16.36 -0.55
CA ALA A 639 -42.20 -15.22 -1.34
C ALA A 639 -43.20 -14.58 -2.33
N LEU A 640 -44.03 -15.38 -3.00
CA LEU A 640 -45.01 -14.90 -3.98
C LEU A 640 -46.25 -14.24 -3.33
N GLU A 641 -46.59 -14.63 -2.10
CA GLU A 641 -47.77 -14.15 -1.37
C GLU A 641 -47.39 -13.05 -0.34
N ASN A 642 -46.14 -13.05 0.12
CA ASN A 642 -45.65 -12.21 1.22
C ASN A 642 -44.75 -11.04 0.75
N ARG A 643 -44.85 -10.61 -0.51
CA ARG A 643 -43.97 -9.58 -1.09
C ARG A 643 -43.94 -8.29 -0.26
N ALA A 644 -45.09 -7.84 0.23
CA ALA A 644 -45.20 -6.64 1.06
C ALA A 644 -44.55 -6.83 2.45
N GLU A 645 -44.58 -8.03 3.01
CA GLU A 645 -43.89 -8.34 4.26
C GLU A 645 -42.37 -8.40 4.05
N ILE A 646 -41.92 -8.97 2.92
CA ILE A 646 -40.51 -8.97 2.52
C ILE A 646 -40.00 -7.53 2.32
N ALA A 647 -40.79 -6.67 1.69
CA ALA A 647 -40.47 -5.25 1.52
C ALA A 647 -40.28 -4.51 2.86
N ASP A 648 -41.02 -4.86 3.91
CA ASP A 648 -40.77 -4.30 5.26
C ASP A 648 -39.37 -4.67 5.78
N PHE A 649 -38.87 -5.86 5.46
CA PHE A 649 -37.56 -6.34 5.91
C PHE A 649 -36.37 -5.82 5.10
N VAL A 650 -36.53 -5.40 3.84
CA VAL A 650 -35.38 -5.01 2.99
C VAL A 650 -35.56 -3.72 2.20
N GLY A 651 -36.74 -3.09 2.23
CA GLY A 651 -37.09 -2.00 1.32
C GLY A 651 -37.70 -2.54 0.03
N GLU A 652 -38.68 -1.82 -0.52
CA GLU A 652 -39.43 -2.21 -1.72
C GLU A 652 -38.51 -2.38 -2.93
N GLU A 653 -37.51 -1.51 -3.04
CA GLU A 653 -36.50 -1.47 -4.09
C GLU A 653 -35.55 -2.68 -4.08
N ASN A 654 -35.41 -3.37 -2.94
CA ASN A 654 -34.47 -4.48 -2.78
C ASN A 654 -35.15 -5.86 -2.84
N VAL A 655 -36.48 -5.91 -2.92
CA VAL A 655 -37.26 -7.16 -2.86
C VAL A 655 -36.83 -8.11 -3.97
N ASP A 656 -36.82 -7.64 -5.22
CA ASP A 656 -36.56 -8.51 -6.37
C ASP A 656 -35.11 -9.03 -6.35
N VAL A 657 -34.14 -8.18 -5.98
CA VAL A 657 -32.73 -8.57 -5.82
C VAL A 657 -32.55 -9.64 -4.73
N VAL A 658 -33.29 -9.54 -3.63
CA VAL A 658 -33.25 -10.54 -2.54
C VAL A 658 -33.88 -11.86 -2.99
N LEU A 659 -35.01 -11.80 -3.70
CA LEU A 659 -35.65 -12.99 -4.25
C LEU A 659 -34.75 -13.67 -5.29
N ASP A 660 -34.10 -12.91 -6.16
CA ASP A 660 -33.15 -13.41 -7.17
C ASP A 660 -31.91 -14.03 -6.51
N ALA A 661 -31.30 -13.35 -5.53
CA ALA A 661 -30.16 -13.88 -4.78
C ALA A 661 -30.50 -15.22 -4.11
N LEU A 662 -31.75 -15.37 -3.66
CA LEU A 662 -32.28 -16.58 -3.06
C LEU A 662 -33.01 -17.48 -4.06
N GLY A 663 -32.91 -17.25 -5.37
CA GLY A 663 -33.58 -18.04 -6.42
C GLY A 663 -35.06 -18.34 -6.15
N LEU A 664 -35.79 -17.38 -5.60
CA LEU A 664 -37.22 -17.42 -5.28
C LEU A 664 -38.06 -16.61 -6.29
N SER A 665 -37.43 -16.09 -7.34
CA SER A 665 -38.07 -15.32 -8.41
C SER A 665 -39.09 -16.14 -9.19
N ALA A 666 -40.20 -15.52 -9.60
CA ALA A 666 -41.15 -16.17 -10.50
C ALA A 666 -40.53 -16.40 -11.89
N PRO A 667 -40.85 -17.50 -12.60
CA PRO A 667 -40.44 -17.67 -14.00
C PRO A 667 -41.08 -16.57 -14.86
N ILE A 668 -40.27 -15.86 -15.65
CA ILE A 668 -40.74 -14.86 -16.61
C ILE A 668 -41.27 -15.61 -17.85
N GLU A 669 -42.57 -15.56 -18.14
CA GLU A 669 -43.09 -15.90 -19.46
C GLU A 669 -42.68 -14.81 -20.46
N GLU A 670 -41.81 -15.14 -21.41
CA GLU A 670 -41.43 -14.27 -22.52
C GLU A 670 -42.61 -14.09 -23.50
N THR A 671 -43.42 -13.06 -23.31
CA THR A 671 -44.29 -12.54 -24.39
C THR A 671 -43.47 -11.64 -25.32
N SER A 672 -43.00 -12.22 -26.42
CA SER A 672 -42.54 -11.48 -27.59
C SER A 672 -43.63 -11.48 -28.68
N GLY A 673 -43.83 -10.33 -29.33
CA GLY A 673 -44.43 -10.27 -30.67
C GLY A 673 -45.68 -9.42 -30.84
N ALA A 674 -45.49 -8.13 -31.13
CA ALA A 674 -46.49 -7.31 -31.80
C ALA A 674 -46.57 -7.66 -33.30
N GLY A 675 -47.78 -7.90 -33.82
CA GLY A 675 -48.18 -7.54 -35.18
C GLY A 675 -48.12 -8.60 -36.30
N ALA A 676 -49.27 -8.74 -36.99
CA ALA A 676 -49.47 -9.05 -38.42
C ALA A 676 -49.98 -10.47 -38.86
N VAL A 677 -51.29 -10.51 -39.11
CA VAL A 677 -52.07 -11.13 -40.23
C VAL A 677 -51.98 -12.63 -40.62
N ALA A 678 -53.12 -13.31 -40.39
CA ALA A 678 -53.97 -14.10 -41.30
C ALA A 678 -53.44 -15.31 -42.12
N GLY A 679 -54.05 -16.49 -41.86
CA GLY A 679 -54.43 -17.46 -42.91
C GLY A 679 -54.01 -18.93 -42.69
N PRO A 680 -54.80 -19.95 -43.12
CA PRO A 680 -55.08 -21.15 -42.33
C PRO A 680 -54.62 -22.49 -42.95
N ALA A 681 -54.48 -23.54 -42.14
CA ALA A 681 -55.04 -24.89 -42.34
C ALA A 681 -54.41 -25.95 -41.39
N ALA A 682 -55.26 -26.73 -40.73
CA ALA A 682 -54.97 -27.99 -40.04
C ALA A 682 -54.90 -29.17 -41.08
N PRO A 683 -54.78 -30.49 -40.74
CA PRO A 683 -54.87 -31.13 -39.41
C PRO A 683 -54.09 -32.49 -39.19
N LEU A 684 -54.32 -33.10 -38.00
CA LEU A 684 -54.21 -34.54 -37.58
C LEU A 684 -52.79 -35.13 -37.36
N GLY A 685 -52.40 -35.81 -36.27
CA GLY A 685 -52.99 -36.43 -35.05
C GLY A 685 -51.98 -37.52 -34.55
N PRO A 686 -52.25 -38.42 -33.60
CA PRO A 686 -52.91 -38.28 -32.29
C PRO A 686 -52.09 -38.91 -31.09
N THR A 687 -52.40 -38.41 -29.88
CA THR A 687 -52.49 -39.06 -28.54
C THR A 687 -51.56 -40.21 -28.08
N LEU A 688 -51.06 -40.10 -26.84
CA LEU A 688 -51.15 -41.19 -25.84
C LEU A 688 -51.15 -40.65 -24.39
N VAL A 689 -52.23 -40.96 -23.67
CA VAL A 689 -52.44 -40.70 -22.23
C VAL A 689 -52.19 -42.00 -21.46
N ARG A 690 -51.50 -41.96 -20.31
CA ARG A 690 -51.78 -42.77 -19.10
C ARG A 690 -50.90 -42.31 -17.92
N ARG A 691 -51.50 -41.68 -16.91
CA ARG A 691 -51.91 -42.25 -15.60
C ARG A 691 -50.79 -43.00 -14.84
N GLY A 692 -50.38 -42.42 -13.71
CA GLY A 692 -49.62 -43.12 -12.67
C GLY A 692 -50.44 -44.23 -11.97
N PRO A 693 -49.77 -45.10 -11.19
CA PRO A 693 -50.09 -45.15 -9.76
C PRO A 693 -48.91 -45.53 -8.82
N LEU A 694 -48.99 -44.96 -7.61
CA LEU A 694 -48.79 -45.57 -6.27
C LEU A 694 -48.00 -46.88 -6.16
N THR A 695 -46.98 -46.89 -5.31
CA THR A 695 -46.58 -47.99 -4.37
C THR A 695 -45.53 -47.43 -3.37
N PRO A 696 -45.13 -48.14 -2.30
CA PRO A 696 -45.89 -48.46 -1.10
C PRO A 696 -45.15 -48.05 0.21
N THR A 697 -45.88 -47.96 1.32
CA THR A 697 -45.29 -47.90 2.67
C THR A 697 -44.74 -49.27 3.10
N PRO A 698 -43.56 -49.32 3.74
CA PRO A 698 -43.24 -50.41 4.67
C PRO A 698 -42.79 -49.90 6.05
N LYS A 699 -43.63 -50.22 7.04
CA LYS A 699 -43.34 -50.79 8.37
C LYS A 699 -42.13 -50.26 9.17
N LYS A 700 -42.47 -49.66 10.32
CA LYS A 700 -41.65 -49.52 11.54
C LYS A 700 -40.88 -50.81 11.87
N LYS A 701 -39.55 -50.72 11.93
CA LYS A 701 -38.69 -51.63 12.72
C LYS A 701 -38.11 -50.85 13.91
N LYS A 702 -38.11 -51.52 15.07
CA LYS A 702 -37.65 -51.04 16.37
C LYS A 702 -36.17 -50.62 16.33
N LYS A 703 -35.86 -49.53 17.04
CA LYS A 703 -34.49 -49.11 17.38
C LYS A 703 -33.76 -50.22 18.14
N THR A 704 -32.65 -50.70 17.60
CA THR A 704 -31.58 -51.32 18.38
C THR A 704 -30.54 -50.25 18.69
N LYS A 705 -30.28 -50.02 19.99
CA LYS A 705 -29.18 -49.18 20.45
C LYS A 705 -27.86 -49.88 20.11
N GLN A 706 -27.07 -49.31 19.22
CA GLN A 706 -25.66 -49.64 19.07
C GLN A 706 -24.89 -48.56 19.84
N LYS A 707 -24.32 -48.96 20.99
CA LYS A 707 -23.26 -48.20 21.66
C LYS A 707 -21.98 -48.54 20.91
N GLU A 708 -21.39 -47.59 20.21
CA GLU A 708 -19.99 -47.70 19.82
C GLU A 708 -19.14 -47.45 21.06
N TYR A 709 -18.50 -48.52 21.53
CA TYR A 709 -17.37 -48.44 22.43
C TYR A 709 -16.17 -48.02 21.58
N ILE A 710 -15.58 -46.88 21.91
CA ILE A 710 -14.25 -46.51 21.42
C ILE A 710 -13.29 -47.50 22.07
N ASP A 711 -12.62 -48.30 21.25
CA ASP A 711 -11.55 -49.19 21.71
C ASP A 711 -10.32 -48.34 22.06
N LEU A 712 -10.05 -48.22 23.36
CA LEU A 712 -8.94 -47.44 23.91
C LEU A 712 -7.59 -48.19 23.80
N SER A 713 -7.55 -49.41 23.25
CA SER A 713 -6.30 -50.17 23.10
C SER A 713 -5.37 -49.65 22.01
N LEU A 714 -5.84 -48.77 21.11
CA LEU A 714 -5.04 -48.14 20.05
C LEU A 714 -4.23 -46.93 20.55
N ILE A 715 -4.59 -46.34 21.68
CA ILE A 715 -3.86 -45.23 22.30
C ILE A 715 -2.62 -45.75 23.05
N ASP A 716 -2.72 -46.93 23.65
CA ASP A 716 -1.60 -47.55 24.38
C ASP A 716 -0.49 -48.07 23.44
N GLU A 717 -0.81 -48.51 22.22
CA GLU A 717 0.19 -48.90 21.20
C GLU A 717 0.96 -47.70 20.62
N VAL A 718 0.28 -46.55 20.45
CA VAL A 718 0.91 -45.31 19.98
C VAL A 718 1.81 -44.70 21.06
N MET A 719 1.39 -44.74 22.33
CA MET A 719 2.21 -44.28 23.47
C MET A 719 3.41 -45.18 23.73
N LYS A 720 3.33 -46.48 23.43
CA LYS A 720 4.46 -47.42 23.52
C LYS A 720 5.53 -47.16 22.45
N LEU A 721 5.13 -46.80 21.23
CA LEU A 721 6.05 -46.44 20.13
C LEU A 721 6.81 -45.12 20.37
N ILE A 722 6.21 -44.20 21.12
CA ILE A 722 6.83 -42.91 21.49
C ILE A 722 7.82 -43.06 22.67
N ILE A 723 7.59 -44.04 23.55
CA ILE A 723 8.50 -44.38 24.65
C ILE A 723 9.66 -45.29 24.19
N GLU A 724 9.47 -46.13 23.16
CA GLU A 724 10.51 -47.02 22.62
C GLU A 724 11.49 -46.34 21.64
N ARG A 725 11.24 -45.11 21.17
CA ARG A 725 12.14 -44.35 20.28
C ARG A 725 12.90 -43.23 20.97
N GLY A 726 13.24 -43.43 22.26
CA GLY A 726 14.00 -42.47 23.06
C GLY A 726 15.16 -41.83 22.30
N ILE A 727 15.06 -40.52 22.10
CA ILE A 727 16.21 -39.63 21.89
C ILE A 727 16.04 -38.49 22.89
N THR A 728 16.50 -38.79 24.10
CA THR A 728 17.06 -37.80 25.01
C THR A 728 18.56 -37.79 24.74
N GLN A 729 19.05 -36.71 24.14
CA GLN A 729 20.31 -36.04 24.45
C GLN A 729 20.36 -34.71 23.69
#